data_AF-A0A517I7H0-F1
#
_entry.id   AF-A0A517I7H0-F1
#
_cell.length_a   1.000
_cell.length_b   1.000
_cell.length_c   1.000
_cell.angle_alpha   90.00
_cell.angle_beta   90.00
_cell.angle_gamma   90.00
#
_symmetry.space_group_name_H-M   'P 1'
#
loop_
_entity.id
_entity.type
_entity.pdbx_description
1 polymer ?
#
loop_
_entity_poly.entity_id
_entity_poly.type
_entity_poly.pdbx_seq_one_letter_code
_entity_poly.pdbx_strand_id
1 'polypeptide(L)'
;MIATWIWNTQLIVTEREEIIAFSKQHNVNLIYLHIDQENVAHQDYRSFIKAANASGIRVDALAGDPVWSLVSHRKSITSFINWVQAYNKSVGEEERFSGVHLDIEPHVLPEWNDNKEEIKNEWVANIEYLSTEINKDPALELSVDIPFWMYELSLADKSESVSKWLVRTLDHVTLMAYRDMVEGPNGVLEIVIPIMNEASQNKNKVVVGLNLLQSAEGENTTFYEEGHGGLAEQLTILEDNLEKFSGYAGYAVHDYEKWKELVEKSKVQKNASQKAKPMPVFEDGGKKLVAKVDGGDIALYNGQAWDPVFWVGINLGATTPGHYPGELSPTREDYLRWFSQMKEMNNKVIRIYTILPPIFYEALHEFNETQEEPLLLLQGIWSPDEALAGEDRKGRDAFTPAITKDFRQEIKDAVQAVHGELTLQERYGRASGEYRTDVSPYLVGWILGTEWHPYTVQVTNALHPDMPPYQGKYIMATEKASPFENWLAFMLDYLAEEEMKYGWQHPVSFTNWLTTDPLSHPNEPLAQEDMVSIDPMNLKASAEWTAGYFAAYHIYPYYPDFLRYEEKYQTYRDSSGKIDPYAGYLRDLRAHHKGIPLLVAEYGVPSSRGMTHYGPSGRNQGMHTEKEQGEINADMLRNIYEEGYDGALLFAWQDEWFKFTWNTIDLELPWERRAMWNNPLTNEEKFGVIAVEPGNYASDQIMLDGKTNDWEKRFQRVKRSYPGFDLSVSHDEAYLFLMLKKHEGDWDFSTDRLDIGFDTLSGGSRTADKAPGITFSQDIEFLLQMQGEGNSRIFVNSAYDQHTWLYGYIKGMFPWDERYNQANKGLFLPWKLTLNKTLYLPQSKNTVPFEELEVGIMKPGMADPEDPAFNSLADWYAKGNVLEIRIPWMLLGFTDPSSKQVWKYPYEANGIVPTESQGVGVEVFAHSNHKPYSTEAPKPLLYQWKQWDLPTYHERKKQSFEILRKAYEAYGKPKAD
;
A
#
# COMPACT_ATOMS: atom_id res chain seq x y z
N MET A 1 -6.06 19.14 -34.27
CA MET A 1 -5.11 19.22 -33.16
C MET A 1 -5.32 17.97 -32.35
N ILE A 2 -4.28 17.17 -32.18
CA ILE A 2 -4.30 16.03 -31.27
C ILE A 2 -3.30 16.39 -30.19
N ALA A 3 -3.78 16.59 -28.97
CA ALA A 3 -3.01 17.16 -27.89
C ALA A 3 -2.89 16.25 -26.66
N THR A 4 -1.91 16.53 -25.81
CA THR A 4 -1.79 15.91 -24.49
C THR A 4 -1.05 16.85 -23.53
N TRP A 5 -1.27 16.66 -22.23
CA TRP A 5 -0.61 17.42 -21.17
C TRP A 5 0.59 16.62 -20.66
N ILE A 6 1.69 17.32 -20.39
CA ILE A 6 2.85 16.80 -19.66
C ILE A 6 3.01 17.68 -18.43
N TRP A 7 2.52 17.18 -17.29
CA TRP A 7 2.59 17.85 -15.99
C TRP A 7 3.97 17.67 -15.32
N ASN A 8 4.55 16.48 -15.42
CA ASN A 8 5.90 16.20 -14.96
C ASN A 8 6.95 16.64 -15.99
N THR A 9 7.40 17.89 -15.90
CA THR A 9 8.40 18.47 -16.82
C THR A 9 9.72 17.69 -16.81
N GLN A 10 10.07 16.98 -15.73
CA GLN A 10 11.34 16.24 -15.66
C GLN A 10 11.47 15.16 -16.74
N LEU A 11 10.34 14.66 -17.26
CA LEU A 11 10.31 13.68 -18.34
C LEU A 11 10.96 14.20 -19.63
N ILE A 12 10.98 15.51 -19.88
CA ILE A 12 11.67 16.04 -21.07
C ILE A 12 13.20 15.89 -20.96
N VAL A 13 13.71 15.67 -19.76
CA VAL A 13 15.14 15.43 -19.48
C VAL A 13 15.45 13.94 -19.61
N THR A 14 14.65 13.09 -18.97
CA THR A 14 14.91 11.64 -18.86
C THR A 14 14.38 10.85 -20.05
N GLU A 15 13.31 11.30 -20.70
CA GLU A 15 12.51 10.52 -21.65
C GLU A 15 12.22 11.26 -22.97
N ARG A 16 12.99 12.31 -23.31
CA ARG A 16 12.76 13.14 -24.51
C ARG A 16 12.42 12.34 -25.76
N GLU A 17 13.28 11.38 -26.13
CA GLU A 17 13.11 10.64 -27.38
C GLU A 17 11.86 9.73 -27.35
N GLU A 18 11.52 9.22 -26.17
CA GLU A 18 10.33 8.40 -25.96
C GLU A 18 9.06 9.21 -26.11
N ILE A 19 9.01 10.42 -25.53
CA ILE A 19 7.89 11.35 -25.72
C ILE A 19 7.71 11.66 -27.21
N ILE A 20 8.78 12.02 -27.92
CA ILE A 20 8.68 12.33 -29.36
C ILE A 20 8.22 11.11 -30.18
N ALA A 21 8.74 9.92 -29.88
CA ALA A 21 8.35 8.70 -30.56
C ALA A 21 6.87 8.34 -30.28
N PHE A 22 6.44 8.45 -29.02
CA PHE A 22 5.06 8.23 -28.61
C PHE A 22 4.10 9.20 -29.30
N SER A 23 4.41 10.50 -29.26
CA SER A 23 3.60 11.53 -29.91
C SER A 23 3.43 11.26 -31.41
N LYS A 24 4.50 10.85 -32.12
CA LYS A 24 4.39 10.44 -33.52
C LYS A 24 3.52 9.21 -33.72
N GLN A 25 3.68 8.19 -32.87
CA GLN A 25 2.91 6.95 -32.95
C GLN A 25 1.41 7.20 -32.78
N HIS A 26 1.04 8.17 -31.93
CA HIS A 26 -0.34 8.51 -31.60
C HIS A 26 -0.84 9.80 -32.29
N ASN A 27 -0.12 10.27 -33.32
CA ASN A 27 -0.43 11.48 -34.10
C ASN A 27 -0.60 12.78 -33.27
N VAL A 28 -0.08 12.81 -32.04
CA VAL A 28 -0.04 14.01 -31.21
C VAL A 28 0.80 15.06 -31.92
N ASN A 29 0.20 16.22 -32.17
CA ASN A 29 0.83 17.35 -32.84
C ASN A 29 0.84 18.63 -31.99
N LEU A 30 0.35 18.56 -30.75
CA LEU A 30 0.40 19.62 -29.76
C LEU A 30 0.69 19.04 -28.37
N ILE A 31 1.65 19.60 -27.64
CA ILE A 31 1.94 19.24 -26.25
C ILE A 31 1.76 20.49 -25.39
N TYR A 32 0.94 20.38 -24.35
CA TYR A 32 0.86 21.35 -23.27
C TYR A 32 1.89 20.95 -22.21
N LEU A 33 3.05 21.63 -22.20
CA LEU A 33 4.19 21.27 -21.37
C LEU A 33 4.26 22.18 -20.15
N HIS A 34 4.08 21.62 -18.96
CA HIS A 34 4.14 22.39 -17.72
C HIS A 34 5.51 23.06 -17.54
N ILE A 35 5.52 24.30 -17.06
CA ILE A 35 6.74 25.07 -16.84
C ILE A 35 7.21 24.95 -15.38
N ASP A 36 8.28 24.19 -15.19
CA ASP A 36 9.06 24.09 -13.96
C ASP A 36 10.35 24.93 -14.09
N GLN A 37 10.29 26.16 -13.57
CA GLN A 37 11.41 27.11 -13.65
C GLN A 37 12.55 26.80 -12.68
N GLU A 38 12.32 25.90 -11.71
CA GLU A 38 13.23 25.65 -10.60
C GLU A 38 14.08 24.40 -10.85
N ASN A 39 13.47 23.36 -11.43
CA ASN A 39 14.08 22.04 -11.54
C ASN A 39 14.56 21.68 -12.94
N VAL A 40 14.06 22.36 -13.99
CA VAL A 40 14.41 22.05 -15.38
C VAL A 40 15.21 23.20 -16.01
N ALA A 41 16.39 22.90 -16.52
CA ALA A 41 17.26 23.92 -17.10
C ALA A 41 16.70 24.39 -18.45
N HIS A 42 16.94 25.68 -18.78
CA HIS A 42 16.57 26.24 -20.09
C HIS A 42 17.08 25.41 -21.28
N GLN A 43 18.23 24.74 -21.14
CA GLN A 43 18.80 23.90 -22.20
C GLN A 43 17.95 22.66 -22.49
N ASP A 44 17.25 22.10 -21.49
CA ASP A 44 16.42 20.92 -21.64
C ASP A 44 15.13 21.27 -22.39
N TYR A 45 14.50 22.40 -22.05
CA TYR A 45 13.41 22.99 -22.83
C TYR A 45 13.79 23.20 -24.29
N ARG A 46 14.96 23.82 -24.54
CA ARG A 46 15.46 24.06 -25.91
C ARG A 46 15.59 22.77 -26.68
N SER A 47 16.20 21.77 -26.05
CA SER A 47 16.47 20.48 -26.67
C SER A 47 15.18 19.71 -26.98
N PHE A 48 14.24 19.71 -26.04
CA PHE A 48 12.93 19.08 -26.21
C PHE A 48 12.09 19.77 -27.29
N ILE A 49 11.90 21.09 -27.20
CA ILE A 49 11.08 21.86 -28.14
C ILE A 49 11.65 21.75 -29.56
N LYS A 50 12.98 21.79 -29.72
CA LYS A 50 13.62 21.57 -31.01
C LYS A 50 13.32 20.21 -31.61
N ALA A 51 13.38 19.16 -30.79
CA ALA A 51 13.08 17.79 -31.23
C ALA A 51 11.59 17.61 -31.56
N ALA A 52 10.70 18.23 -30.78
CA ALA A 52 9.26 18.28 -31.02
C ALA A 52 8.94 19.00 -32.33
N ASN A 53 9.45 20.22 -32.52
CA ASN A 53 9.23 21.01 -33.73
C ASN A 53 9.79 20.33 -34.98
N ALA A 54 10.99 19.74 -34.91
CA ALA A 54 11.56 18.94 -36.00
C ALA A 54 10.71 17.71 -36.36
N SER A 55 9.84 17.29 -35.44
CA SER A 55 8.91 16.17 -35.57
C SER A 55 7.49 16.60 -35.96
N GLY A 56 7.26 17.90 -36.18
CA GLY A 56 5.93 18.44 -36.49
C GLY A 56 5.01 18.56 -35.27
N ILE A 57 5.57 18.52 -34.05
CA ILE A 57 4.85 18.60 -32.78
C ILE A 57 5.05 19.99 -32.21
N ARG A 58 3.96 20.74 -32.07
CA ARG A 58 3.96 22.06 -31.43
C ARG A 58 4.03 21.90 -29.90
N VAL A 59 4.74 22.81 -29.23
CA VAL A 59 4.80 22.85 -27.76
C VAL A 59 4.33 24.21 -27.26
N ASP A 60 3.31 24.17 -26.39
CA ASP A 60 2.77 25.34 -25.70
C ASP A 60 3.14 25.26 -24.22
N ALA A 61 3.55 26.39 -23.65
CA ALA A 61 3.92 26.49 -22.24
C ALA A 61 2.66 26.43 -21.37
N LEU A 62 2.58 25.44 -20.49
CA LEU A 62 1.46 25.19 -19.59
C LEU A 62 1.76 25.69 -18.17
N ALA A 63 0.80 26.38 -17.56
CA ALA A 63 0.79 26.68 -16.12
C ALA A 63 -0.63 26.96 -15.65
N GLY A 64 -0.88 26.81 -14.35
CA GLY A 64 -2.23 26.95 -13.83
C GLY A 64 -2.29 26.81 -12.31
N ASP A 65 -3.18 27.57 -11.68
CA ASP A 65 -3.56 27.42 -10.27
C ASP A 65 -4.94 28.09 -10.09
N PRO A 66 -5.89 27.49 -9.35
CA PRO A 66 -7.19 28.11 -9.07
C PRO A 66 -7.09 29.55 -8.55
N VAL A 67 -6.09 29.89 -7.71
CA VAL A 67 -5.97 31.25 -7.16
C VAL A 67 -5.63 32.30 -8.21
N TRP A 68 -5.14 31.89 -9.39
CA TRP A 68 -4.90 32.80 -10.52
C TRP A 68 -6.20 33.35 -11.11
N SER A 69 -7.36 32.83 -10.71
CA SER A 69 -8.65 33.46 -10.97
C SER A 69 -8.83 34.80 -10.23
N LEU A 70 -8.08 35.04 -9.15
CA LEU A 70 -8.19 36.24 -8.33
C LEU A 70 -7.20 37.33 -8.81
N VAL A 71 -7.66 38.57 -8.92
CA VAL A 71 -6.86 39.73 -9.35
C VAL A 71 -5.69 39.96 -8.38
N SER A 72 -5.85 39.64 -7.10
CA SER A 72 -4.78 39.70 -6.09
C SER A 72 -3.57 38.83 -6.43
N HIS A 73 -3.76 37.75 -7.21
CA HIS A 73 -2.71 36.82 -7.65
C HIS A 73 -2.23 37.06 -9.09
N ARG A 74 -2.65 38.14 -9.74
CA ARG A 74 -2.25 38.50 -11.13
C ARG A 74 -0.73 38.57 -11.34
N LYS A 75 0.04 38.79 -10.28
CA LYS A 75 1.51 38.80 -10.36
C LYS A 75 2.07 37.43 -10.78
N SER A 76 1.46 36.32 -10.37
CA SER A 76 1.90 34.96 -10.75
C SER A 76 1.74 34.72 -12.24
N ILE A 77 0.56 35.07 -12.77
CA ILE A 77 0.28 35.12 -14.21
C ILE A 77 1.35 35.96 -14.96
N THR A 78 1.62 37.17 -14.46
CA THR A 78 2.57 38.09 -15.09
C THR A 78 3.98 37.51 -15.10
N SER A 79 4.38 36.86 -14.02
CA SER A 79 5.68 36.21 -13.89
C SER A 79 5.85 35.09 -14.91
N PHE A 80 4.81 34.25 -15.07
CA PHE A 80 4.79 33.17 -16.03
C PHE A 80 4.90 33.66 -17.48
N ILE A 81 4.08 34.62 -17.90
CA ILE A 81 4.15 35.20 -19.26
C ILE A 81 5.53 35.80 -19.53
N ASN A 82 6.04 36.60 -18.59
CA ASN A 82 7.35 37.22 -18.73
C ASN A 82 8.46 36.18 -18.90
N TRP A 83 8.37 35.06 -18.18
CA TRP A 83 9.31 33.97 -18.32
C TRP A 83 9.24 33.35 -19.72
N VAL A 84 8.06 33.01 -20.23
CA VAL A 84 7.89 32.42 -21.57
C VAL A 84 8.40 33.37 -22.66
N GLN A 85 8.05 34.66 -22.58
CA GLN A 85 8.52 35.66 -23.53
C GLN A 85 10.04 35.88 -23.44
N ALA A 86 10.61 35.90 -22.24
CA ALA A 86 12.06 36.01 -22.05
C ALA A 86 12.80 34.77 -22.60
N TYR A 87 12.26 33.58 -22.32
CA TYR A 87 12.76 32.33 -22.87
C TYR A 87 12.75 32.37 -24.40
N ASN A 88 11.61 32.65 -25.03
CA ASN A 88 11.48 32.70 -26.49
C ASN A 88 12.44 33.72 -27.14
N LYS A 89 12.66 34.87 -26.51
CA LYS A 89 13.63 35.89 -26.97
C LYS A 89 15.09 35.43 -26.86
N SER A 90 15.38 34.49 -25.97
CA SER A 90 16.74 34.00 -25.70
C SER A 90 17.17 32.83 -26.59
N VAL A 91 16.25 32.23 -27.37
CA VAL A 91 16.47 30.98 -28.12
C VAL A 91 16.18 31.13 -29.62
N GLY A 92 16.66 30.16 -30.41
CA GLY A 92 16.41 30.10 -31.87
C GLY A 92 14.94 29.84 -32.19
N GLU A 93 14.48 30.16 -33.40
CA GLU A 93 13.06 30.04 -33.80
C GLU A 93 12.50 28.63 -33.62
N GLU A 94 13.31 27.61 -33.89
CA GLU A 94 12.94 26.20 -33.76
C GLU A 94 12.91 25.71 -32.30
N GLU A 95 13.35 26.52 -31.34
CA GLU A 95 13.48 26.17 -29.91
C GLU A 95 12.44 26.90 -29.04
N ARG A 96 11.54 27.67 -29.67
CA ARG A 96 10.52 28.51 -29.01
C ARG A 96 9.23 27.76 -28.72
N PHE A 97 8.59 28.09 -27.62
CA PHE A 97 7.19 27.79 -27.40
C PHE A 97 6.34 28.52 -28.45
N SER A 98 5.31 27.84 -28.95
CA SER A 98 4.39 28.39 -29.96
C SER A 98 3.12 29.00 -29.35
N GLY A 99 2.89 28.76 -28.06
CA GLY A 99 1.76 29.30 -27.34
C GLY A 99 1.89 29.17 -25.84
N VAL A 100 0.90 29.72 -25.15
CA VAL A 100 0.66 29.61 -23.73
C VAL A 100 -0.69 28.94 -23.52
N HIS A 101 -0.70 27.89 -22.70
CA HIS A 101 -1.89 27.16 -22.28
C HIS A 101 -2.07 27.34 -20.78
N LEU A 102 -3.29 27.60 -20.33
CA LEU A 102 -3.57 27.82 -18.92
C LEU A 102 -4.63 26.87 -18.39
N ASP A 103 -4.33 26.27 -17.25
CA ASP A 103 -5.29 25.45 -16.51
C ASP A 103 -5.70 26.17 -15.22
N ILE A 104 -6.68 27.07 -15.33
CA ILE A 104 -7.19 27.84 -14.20
C ILE A 104 -8.61 27.42 -13.96
N GLU A 105 -8.86 26.81 -12.81
CA GLU A 105 -10.17 26.29 -12.41
C GLU A 105 -10.77 27.10 -11.24
N PRO A 106 -11.47 28.22 -11.49
CA PRO A 106 -12.01 29.06 -10.40
C PRO A 106 -13.02 28.34 -9.51
N HIS A 107 -13.64 27.28 -10.02
CA HIS A 107 -14.70 26.54 -9.36
C HIS A 107 -14.21 25.59 -8.26
N VAL A 108 -12.90 25.32 -8.23
CA VAL A 108 -12.24 24.54 -7.17
C VAL A 108 -11.90 25.42 -5.96
N LEU A 109 -11.96 26.75 -6.08
CA LEU A 109 -11.75 27.64 -4.94
C LEU A 109 -12.84 27.43 -3.87
N PRO A 110 -12.47 27.33 -2.58
CA PRO A 110 -13.43 27.18 -1.48
C PRO A 110 -14.52 28.28 -1.49
N GLU A 111 -14.15 29.50 -1.87
CA GLU A 111 -15.01 30.67 -1.89
C GLU A 111 -15.96 30.70 -3.10
N TRP A 112 -15.83 29.79 -4.07
CA TRP A 112 -16.64 29.78 -5.29
C TRP A 112 -18.13 29.68 -5.01
N ASN A 113 -18.54 28.87 -4.03
CA ASN A 113 -19.97 28.71 -3.74
C ASN A 113 -20.60 29.95 -3.11
N ASP A 114 -19.84 30.70 -2.32
CA ASP A 114 -20.32 31.89 -1.61
C ASP A 114 -20.15 33.17 -2.44
N ASN A 115 -19.11 33.24 -3.28
CA ASN A 115 -18.70 34.44 -4.02
C ASN A 115 -18.56 34.19 -5.55
N LYS A 116 -19.30 33.23 -6.10
CA LYS A 116 -19.27 32.81 -7.52
C LYS A 116 -19.16 33.97 -8.51
N GLU A 117 -20.03 34.97 -8.35
CA GLU A 117 -20.11 36.10 -9.29
C GLU A 117 -18.87 37.00 -9.24
N GLU A 118 -18.31 37.24 -8.05
CA GLU A 118 -17.10 38.06 -7.89
C GLU A 118 -15.88 37.33 -8.46
N ILE A 119 -15.69 36.06 -8.09
CA ILE A 119 -14.57 35.23 -8.57
C ILE A 119 -14.60 35.06 -10.08
N LYS A 120 -15.79 34.80 -10.67
CA LYS A 120 -15.96 34.75 -12.13
C LYS A 120 -15.55 36.08 -12.79
N ASN A 121 -15.95 37.22 -12.24
CA ASN A 121 -15.63 38.52 -12.82
C ASN A 121 -14.13 38.84 -12.70
N GLU A 122 -13.49 38.48 -11.59
CA GLU A 122 -12.04 38.60 -11.42
C GLU A 122 -11.28 37.71 -12.41
N TRP A 123 -11.76 36.48 -12.62
CA TRP A 123 -11.18 35.56 -13.57
C TRP A 123 -11.26 36.10 -15.00
N VAL A 124 -12.44 36.57 -15.43
CA VAL A 124 -12.63 37.24 -16.73
C VAL A 124 -11.64 38.41 -16.88
N ALA A 125 -11.51 39.27 -15.86
CA ALA A 125 -10.57 40.38 -15.88
C ALA A 125 -9.09 39.93 -15.97
N ASN A 126 -8.75 38.80 -15.38
CA ASN A 126 -7.42 38.20 -15.49
C ASN A 126 -7.18 37.58 -16.87
N ILE A 127 -8.18 36.94 -17.49
CA ILE A 127 -8.09 36.44 -18.87
C ILE A 127 -7.97 37.60 -19.88
N GLU A 128 -8.67 38.74 -19.69
CA GLU A 128 -8.47 39.95 -20.50
C GLU A 128 -7.05 40.51 -20.39
N TYR A 129 -6.53 40.53 -19.16
CA TYR A 129 -5.15 40.94 -18.90
C TYR A 129 -4.15 40.00 -19.60
N LEU A 130 -4.34 38.69 -19.46
CA LEU A 130 -3.57 37.65 -20.13
C LEU A 130 -3.54 37.84 -21.66
N SER A 131 -4.72 37.98 -22.27
CA SER A 131 -4.85 38.21 -23.71
C SER A 131 -4.09 39.47 -24.14
N THR A 132 -4.19 40.56 -23.36
CA THR A 132 -3.45 41.81 -23.64
C THR A 132 -1.93 41.63 -23.57
N GLU A 133 -1.43 40.88 -22.58
CA GLU A 133 0.00 40.66 -22.39
C GLU A 133 0.60 39.70 -23.43
N ILE A 134 -0.11 38.63 -23.80
CA ILE A 134 0.33 37.68 -24.82
C ILE A 134 0.31 38.32 -26.21
N ASN A 135 -0.70 39.14 -26.54
CA ASN A 135 -0.77 39.87 -27.81
C ASN A 135 0.40 40.83 -28.08
N LYS A 136 1.29 41.07 -27.10
CA LYS A 136 2.55 41.80 -27.30
C LYS A 136 3.58 40.99 -28.09
N ASP A 137 3.43 39.67 -28.14
CA ASP A 137 4.24 38.75 -28.93
C ASP A 137 3.33 37.95 -29.88
N PRO A 138 3.15 38.39 -31.14
CA PRO A 138 2.22 37.76 -32.08
C PRO A 138 2.65 36.34 -32.51
N ALA A 139 3.80 35.85 -32.04
CA ALA A 139 4.24 34.47 -32.28
C ALA A 139 3.69 33.47 -31.24
N LEU A 140 3.06 33.95 -30.16
CA LEU A 140 2.45 33.11 -29.12
C LEU A 140 0.93 33.12 -29.27
N GLU A 141 0.33 31.94 -29.42
CA GLU A 141 -1.10 31.76 -29.24
C GLU A 141 -1.46 31.62 -27.75
N LEU A 142 -2.70 31.95 -27.38
CA LEU A 142 -3.23 31.79 -26.02
C LEU A 142 -4.42 30.83 -26.00
N SER A 143 -4.39 29.91 -25.05
CA SER A 143 -5.47 28.94 -24.83
C SER A 143 -5.65 28.61 -23.35
N VAL A 144 -6.84 28.08 -23.01
CA VAL A 144 -7.25 27.82 -21.62
C VAL A 144 -8.10 26.54 -21.55
N ASP A 145 -7.90 25.76 -20.49
CA ASP A 145 -8.76 24.65 -20.09
C ASP A 145 -10.05 25.18 -19.43
N ILE A 146 -11.21 24.71 -19.88
CA ILE A 146 -12.50 25.10 -19.32
C ILE A 146 -13.45 23.91 -19.14
N PRO A 147 -14.28 23.90 -18.08
CA PRO A 147 -15.28 22.86 -17.89
C PRO A 147 -16.41 22.99 -18.92
N PHE A 148 -17.02 21.86 -19.30
CA PHE A 148 -18.08 21.81 -20.30
C PHE A 148 -19.31 22.67 -19.96
N TRP A 149 -19.61 22.90 -18.68
CA TRP A 149 -20.77 23.67 -18.22
C TRP A 149 -20.54 25.20 -18.22
N MET A 150 -19.38 25.69 -18.68
CA MET A 150 -19.03 27.12 -18.67
C MET A 150 -20.02 28.01 -19.46
N TYR A 151 -20.79 27.44 -20.39
CA TYR A 151 -21.84 28.15 -21.13
C TYR A 151 -23.01 28.65 -20.27
N GLU A 152 -23.15 28.12 -19.06
CA GLU A 152 -24.19 28.53 -18.13
C GLU A 152 -23.87 29.85 -17.42
N LEU A 153 -22.59 30.24 -17.38
CA LEU A 153 -22.16 31.50 -16.80
C LEU A 153 -22.29 32.63 -17.82
N SER A 154 -22.76 33.80 -17.38
CA SER A 154 -22.82 35.03 -18.19
C SER A 154 -21.79 36.06 -17.75
N LEU A 155 -21.31 36.88 -18.69
CA LEU A 155 -20.54 38.08 -18.36
C LEU A 155 -21.33 39.02 -17.41
N ALA A 156 -20.61 39.90 -16.70
CA ALA A 156 -21.21 40.82 -15.72
C ALA A 156 -22.34 41.69 -16.32
N ASP A 157 -22.20 42.09 -17.58
CA ASP A 157 -23.19 42.89 -18.32
C ASP A 157 -24.30 42.05 -18.99
N LYS A 158 -24.21 40.70 -18.87
CA LYS A 158 -25.12 39.71 -19.47
C LYS A 158 -25.20 39.79 -21.00
N SER A 159 -24.18 40.33 -21.66
CA SER A 159 -24.15 40.45 -23.13
C SER A 159 -24.00 39.10 -23.84
N GLU A 160 -23.22 38.18 -23.27
CA GLU A 160 -23.01 36.82 -23.75
C GLU A 160 -22.59 35.86 -22.61
N SER A 161 -22.53 34.56 -22.90
CA SER A 161 -21.98 33.53 -22.00
C SER A 161 -20.45 33.68 -21.89
N VAL A 162 -19.89 33.22 -20.77
CA VAL A 162 -18.44 33.25 -20.54
C VAL A 162 -17.71 32.34 -21.53
N SER A 163 -18.26 31.16 -21.84
CA SER A 163 -17.69 30.27 -22.87
C SER A 163 -17.64 30.94 -24.25
N LYS A 164 -18.73 31.62 -24.68
CA LYS A 164 -18.78 32.32 -25.96
C LYS A 164 -17.75 33.45 -26.04
N TRP A 165 -17.60 34.18 -24.94
CA TRP A 165 -16.57 35.20 -24.81
C TRP A 165 -15.16 34.63 -24.88
N LEU A 166 -14.89 33.51 -24.19
CA LEU A 166 -13.58 32.83 -24.19
C LEU A 166 -13.20 32.33 -25.58
N VAL A 167 -14.10 31.58 -26.25
CA VAL A 167 -13.80 31.07 -27.60
C VAL A 167 -13.57 32.20 -28.61
N ARG A 168 -14.14 33.39 -28.40
CA ARG A 168 -13.92 34.58 -29.25
C ARG A 168 -12.62 35.32 -28.92
N THR A 169 -12.16 35.24 -27.68
CA THR A 169 -11.04 36.03 -27.15
C THR A 169 -9.70 35.29 -27.25
N LEU A 170 -9.75 33.96 -27.24
CA LEU A 170 -8.58 33.07 -27.24
C LEU A 170 -8.38 32.42 -28.61
N ASP A 171 -7.16 31.96 -28.89
CA ASP A 171 -6.84 31.26 -30.15
C ASP A 171 -7.52 29.89 -30.21
N HIS A 172 -7.60 29.20 -29.07
CA HIS A 172 -8.47 28.05 -28.84
C HIS A 172 -8.82 27.89 -27.36
N VAL A 173 -9.84 27.09 -27.08
CA VAL A 173 -10.13 26.56 -25.73
C VAL A 173 -10.03 25.04 -25.76
N THR A 174 -9.63 24.45 -24.65
CA THR A 174 -9.75 23.00 -24.45
C THR A 174 -10.90 22.74 -23.48
N LEU A 175 -11.88 21.94 -23.89
CA LEU A 175 -13.02 21.56 -23.05
C LEU A 175 -12.67 20.32 -22.25
N MET A 176 -12.71 20.40 -20.93
CA MET A 176 -12.62 19.23 -20.05
C MET A 176 -13.95 18.46 -20.11
N ALA A 177 -14.08 17.60 -21.10
CA ALA A 177 -15.29 16.84 -21.41
C ALA A 177 -15.16 15.40 -20.90
N TYR A 178 -14.82 15.28 -19.61
CA TYR A 178 -14.45 14.04 -18.94
C TYR A 178 -15.65 13.09 -18.83
N ARG A 179 -15.82 12.28 -19.88
CA ARG A 179 -16.77 11.16 -20.02
C ARG A 179 -16.09 10.02 -20.77
N ASP A 180 -16.38 8.81 -20.35
CA ASP A 180 -15.92 7.53 -20.91
C ASP A 180 -16.70 7.08 -22.16
N MET A 181 -17.88 7.65 -22.40
CA MET A 181 -18.71 7.39 -23.57
C MET A 181 -18.98 8.66 -24.38
N VAL A 182 -18.77 8.58 -25.70
CA VAL A 182 -18.99 9.70 -26.62
C VAL A 182 -20.47 9.89 -26.91
N GLU A 183 -21.20 8.80 -27.14
CA GLU A 183 -22.63 8.79 -27.44
C GLU A 183 -23.47 8.40 -26.22
N GLY A 184 -24.73 8.84 -26.19
CA GLY A 184 -25.68 8.51 -25.13
C GLY A 184 -25.95 9.66 -24.15
N PRO A 185 -26.89 9.47 -23.20
CA PRO A 185 -27.22 10.48 -22.21
C PRO A 185 -26.01 10.83 -21.34
N ASN A 186 -25.72 12.12 -21.18
CA ASN A 186 -24.55 12.65 -20.49
C ASN A 186 -23.19 12.21 -21.10
N GLY A 187 -23.18 11.71 -22.35
CA GLY A 187 -21.95 11.40 -23.09
C GLY A 187 -21.27 12.66 -23.63
N VAL A 188 -20.02 12.52 -24.11
CA VAL A 188 -19.17 13.63 -24.58
C VAL A 188 -19.92 14.53 -25.56
N LEU A 189 -20.64 13.97 -26.54
CA LEU A 189 -21.35 14.76 -27.55
C LEU A 189 -22.41 15.66 -26.94
N GLU A 190 -23.18 15.20 -25.96
CA GLU A 190 -24.24 16.00 -25.36
C GLU A 190 -23.67 17.22 -24.63
N ILE A 191 -22.60 17.01 -23.86
CA ILE A 191 -22.03 18.05 -23.00
C ILE A 191 -21.20 19.09 -23.76
N VAL A 192 -20.61 18.75 -24.91
CA VAL A 192 -19.78 19.70 -25.70
C VAL A 192 -20.58 20.50 -26.74
N ILE A 193 -21.76 20.02 -27.16
CA ILE A 193 -22.57 20.67 -28.22
C ILE A 193 -22.86 22.15 -27.94
N PRO A 194 -23.24 22.59 -26.71
CA PRO A 194 -23.50 24.00 -26.44
C PRO A 194 -22.33 24.92 -26.83
N ILE A 195 -21.12 24.62 -26.33
CA ILE A 195 -19.93 25.42 -26.61
C ILE A 195 -19.47 25.23 -28.07
N MET A 196 -19.63 24.03 -28.63
CA MET A 196 -19.29 23.76 -30.04
C MET A 196 -20.15 24.59 -31.01
N ASN A 197 -21.42 24.82 -30.69
CA ASN A 197 -22.31 25.70 -31.44
C ASN A 197 -21.91 27.17 -31.33
N GLU A 198 -21.53 27.63 -30.14
CA GLU A 198 -21.00 28.99 -29.91
C GLU A 198 -19.74 29.24 -30.74
N ALA A 199 -18.81 28.27 -30.75
CA ALA A 199 -17.58 28.34 -31.51
C ALA A 199 -17.81 28.32 -33.04
N SER A 200 -18.75 27.49 -33.51
CA SER A 200 -19.06 27.36 -34.94
C SER A 200 -19.67 28.62 -35.56
N GLN A 201 -20.31 29.49 -34.77
CA GLN A 201 -20.85 30.77 -35.27
C GLN A 201 -19.75 31.70 -35.82
N ASN A 202 -18.53 31.61 -35.29
CA ASN A 202 -17.41 32.50 -35.64
C ASN A 202 -16.16 31.76 -36.13
N LYS A 203 -16.24 30.42 -36.31
CA LYS A 203 -15.09 29.55 -36.66
C LYS A 203 -13.96 29.60 -35.64
N ASN A 204 -14.31 29.70 -34.36
CA ASN A 204 -13.36 29.66 -33.26
C ASN A 204 -12.97 28.20 -32.95
N LYS A 205 -11.74 27.96 -32.49
CA LYS A 205 -11.21 26.61 -32.31
C LYS A 205 -11.53 26.05 -30.93
N VAL A 206 -12.07 24.84 -30.88
CA VAL A 206 -12.34 24.08 -29.67
C VAL A 206 -11.65 22.73 -29.75
N VAL A 207 -10.82 22.41 -28.74
CA VAL A 207 -10.23 21.09 -28.52
C VAL A 207 -11.07 20.37 -27.46
N VAL A 208 -11.38 19.09 -27.65
CA VAL A 208 -12.16 18.31 -26.67
C VAL A 208 -11.23 17.39 -25.87
N GLY A 209 -11.13 17.62 -24.57
CA GLY A 209 -10.31 16.86 -23.64
C GLY A 209 -11.04 15.64 -23.06
N LEU A 210 -10.39 14.48 -23.08
CA LEU A 210 -10.81 13.25 -22.41
C LEU A 210 -9.82 12.90 -21.29
N ASN A 211 -10.30 12.29 -20.22
CA ASN A 211 -9.51 11.97 -19.03
C ASN A 211 -9.20 10.46 -18.95
N LEU A 212 -7.98 10.12 -18.54
CA LEU A 212 -7.51 8.76 -18.25
C LEU A 212 -7.19 8.56 -16.76
N LEU A 213 -7.26 9.62 -15.96
CA LEU A 213 -6.97 9.58 -14.53
C LEU A 213 -8.19 9.08 -13.75
N GLN A 214 -7.96 8.19 -12.80
CA GLN A 214 -8.99 7.76 -11.87
C GLN A 214 -9.65 8.98 -11.19
N SER A 215 -10.97 9.03 -11.25
CA SER A 215 -11.76 10.19 -10.83
C SER A 215 -12.68 9.82 -9.67
N ALA A 216 -12.70 10.65 -8.63
CA ALA A 216 -13.66 10.53 -7.53
C ALA A 216 -15.09 10.95 -7.93
N GLU A 217 -15.27 11.52 -9.14
CA GLU A 217 -16.57 11.96 -9.66
C GLU A 217 -17.41 10.83 -10.27
N GLY A 218 -16.82 9.63 -10.42
CA GLY A 218 -17.46 8.42 -10.94
C GLY A 218 -16.72 7.81 -12.11
N GLU A 219 -16.89 6.49 -12.28
CA GLU A 219 -16.30 5.68 -13.37
C GLU A 219 -16.56 6.31 -14.74
N ASN A 220 -17.80 6.74 -14.98
CA ASN A 220 -18.24 7.35 -16.23
C ASN A 220 -17.61 8.72 -16.62
N THR A 221 -16.57 9.15 -15.92
CA THR A 221 -15.85 10.40 -16.17
C THR A 221 -14.42 10.20 -16.68
N THR A 222 -13.94 8.96 -16.77
CA THR A 222 -12.57 8.64 -17.18
C THR A 222 -12.52 7.36 -17.98
N PHE A 223 -11.49 7.19 -18.81
CA PHE A 223 -11.18 5.95 -19.53
C PHE A 223 -10.24 5.03 -18.74
N TYR A 224 -10.26 5.14 -17.40
CA TYR A 224 -9.27 4.48 -16.55
C TYR A 224 -9.47 2.96 -16.56
N GLU A 225 -10.73 2.52 -16.59
CA GLU A 225 -11.20 1.16 -16.48
C GLU A 225 -11.39 0.45 -17.84
N GLU A 226 -11.63 1.18 -18.93
CA GLU A 226 -11.83 0.63 -20.29
C GLU A 226 -10.51 0.35 -21.02
N GLY A 227 -9.43 0.96 -20.55
CA GLY A 227 -8.09 0.84 -21.11
C GLY A 227 -7.93 1.43 -22.52
N HIS A 228 -6.75 1.22 -23.11
CA HIS A 228 -6.37 1.84 -24.39
C HIS A 228 -7.30 1.45 -25.58
N GLY A 229 -7.88 0.24 -25.54
CA GLY A 229 -8.81 -0.22 -26.58
C GLY A 229 -10.10 0.59 -26.62
N GLY A 230 -10.71 0.83 -25.46
CA GLY A 230 -11.94 1.64 -25.34
C GLY A 230 -11.71 3.10 -25.74
N LEU A 231 -10.60 3.71 -25.28
CA LEU A 231 -10.24 5.08 -25.66
C LEU A 231 -10.11 5.25 -27.18
N ALA A 232 -9.41 4.33 -27.87
CA ALA A 232 -9.19 4.45 -29.31
C ALA A 232 -10.50 4.36 -30.14
N GLU A 233 -11.44 3.52 -29.70
CA GLU A 233 -12.77 3.42 -30.31
C GLU A 233 -13.57 4.71 -30.10
N GLN A 234 -13.61 5.21 -28.87
CA GLN A 234 -14.34 6.45 -28.56
C GLN A 234 -13.74 7.67 -29.26
N LEU A 235 -12.42 7.81 -29.34
CA LEU A 235 -11.77 8.88 -30.11
C LEU A 235 -12.19 8.89 -31.59
N THR A 236 -12.33 7.71 -32.20
CA THR A 236 -12.81 7.59 -33.59
C THR A 236 -14.26 8.10 -33.71
N ILE A 237 -15.14 7.69 -32.80
CA ILE A 237 -16.55 8.12 -32.78
C ILE A 237 -16.65 9.64 -32.53
N LEU A 238 -15.77 10.19 -31.69
CA LEU A 238 -15.70 11.61 -31.36
C LEU A 238 -15.36 12.44 -32.61
N GLU A 239 -14.30 12.06 -33.33
CA GLU A 239 -13.88 12.76 -34.55
C GLU A 239 -14.97 12.72 -35.63
N ASP A 240 -15.50 11.53 -35.95
CA ASP A 240 -16.56 11.36 -36.95
C ASP A 240 -17.80 12.23 -36.68
N ASN A 241 -18.12 12.43 -35.41
CA ASN A 241 -19.27 13.23 -35.01
C ASN A 241 -19.00 14.73 -34.93
N LEU A 242 -17.79 15.15 -34.55
CA LEU A 242 -17.48 16.55 -34.30
C LEU A 242 -16.85 17.28 -35.48
N GLU A 243 -16.25 16.58 -36.44
CA GLU A 243 -15.68 17.18 -37.66
C GLU A 243 -16.69 18.02 -38.49
N LYS A 244 -17.99 17.73 -38.35
CA LYS A 244 -19.06 18.52 -38.98
C LYS A 244 -19.21 19.94 -38.42
N PHE A 245 -18.70 20.21 -37.22
CA PHE A 245 -18.75 21.53 -36.60
C PHE A 245 -17.53 22.33 -37.03
N SER A 246 -17.74 23.49 -37.64
CA SER A 246 -16.63 24.37 -38.08
C SER A 246 -15.79 24.93 -36.93
N GLY A 247 -16.24 24.80 -35.68
CA GLY A 247 -15.48 25.15 -34.49
C GLY A 247 -14.65 24.01 -33.89
N TYR A 248 -14.83 22.77 -34.34
CA TYR A 248 -14.06 21.64 -33.85
C TYR A 248 -12.63 21.71 -34.39
N ALA A 249 -11.66 21.71 -33.50
CA ALA A 249 -10.25 21.79 -33.84
C ALA A 249 -9.46 20.53 -33.47
N GLY A 250 -10.12 19.52 -32.89
CA GLY A 250 -9.56 18.20 -32.54
C GLY A 250 -9.77 17.83 -31.07
N TYR A 251 -8.98 16.90 -30.54
CA TYR A 251 -9.11 16.39 -29.18
C TYR A 251 -7.78 16.41 -28.41
N ALA A 252 -7.90 16.25 -27.09
CA ALA A 252 -6.76 16.12 -26.19
C ALA A 252 -6.98 14.95 -25.23
N VAL A 253 -5.90 14.25 -24.87
CA VAL A 253 -5.94 13.12 -23.93
C VAL A 253 -5.12 13.48 -22.69
N HIS A 254 -5.80 13.51 -21.53
CA HIS A 254 -5.24 13.87 -20.23
C HIS A 254 -4.90 12.60 -19.44
N ASP A 255 -3.64 12.28 -19.16
CA ASP A 255 -2.38 12.93 -19.55
C ASP A 255 -1.40 11.99 -20.28
N TYR A 256 -0.22 12.48 -20.66
CA TYR A 256 0.80 11.71 -21.37
C TYR A 256 1.24 10.46 -20.59
N GLU A 257 1.49 10.58 -19.28
CA GLU A 257 2.04 9.50 -18.47
C GLU A 257 1.05 8.34 -18.40
N LYS A 258 -0.23 8.63 -18.12
CA LYS A 258 -1.27 7.61 -18.12
C LYS A 258 -1.55 7.06 -19.50
N TRP A 259 -1.51 7.89 -20.54
CA TRP A 259 -1.69 7.40 -21.89
C TRP A 259 -0.56 6.44 -22.32
N LYS A 260 0.70 6.77 -21.97
CA LYS A 260 1.87 5.89 -22.17
C LYS A 260 1.70 4.57 -21.41
N GLU A 261 1.33 4.65 -20.13
CA GLU A 261 1.11 3.48 -19.27
C GLU A 261 0.06 2.52 -19.88
N LEU A 262 -1.08 3.07 -20.32
CA LEU A 262 -2.14 2.29 -20.95
C LEU A 262 -1.71 1.66 -22.29
N VAL A 263 -0.93 2.38 -23.10
CA VAL A 263 -0.37 1.86 -24.34
C VAL A 263 0.62 0.73 -24.08
N GLU A 264 1.50 0.87 -23.09
CA GLU A 264 2.49 -0.14 -22.72
C GLU A 264 1.82 -1.40 -22.15
N LYS A 265 0.81 -1.24 -21.30
CA LYS A 265 -0.08 -2.33 -20.85
C LYS A 265 -0.66 -3.09 -22.05
N SER A 266 -1.17 -2.40 -23.06
CA SER A 266 -1.71 -3.03 -24.28
C SER A 266 -0.65 -3.70 -25.16
N LYS A 267 0.62 -3.24 -25.13
CA LYS A 267 1.74 -3.83 -25.87
C LYS A 267 2.22 -5.13 -25.23
N VAL A 268 2.23 -5.21 -23.89
CA VAL A 268 2.48 -6.46 -23.16
C VAL A 268 1.41 -7.50 -23.53
N GLN A 269 0.13 -7.09 -23.61
CA GLN A 269 -0.97 -7.94 -24.08
C GLN A 269 -0.87 -8.34 -25.57
N LYS A 270 -0.26 -7.53 -26.44
CA LYS A 270 -0.10 -7.86 -27.90
C LYS A 270 1.14 -8.69 -28.22
N ASN A 271 2.24 -8.53 -27.48
CA ASN A 271 3.46 -9.33 -27.65
C ASN A 271 3.31 -10.77 -27.13
N ALA A 272 2.26 -11.05 -26.37
CA ALA A 272 1.74 -12.36 -25.99
C ALA A 272 1.19 -13.24 -27.16
N SER A 273 1.36 -12.83 -28.43
CA SER A 273 0.76 -13.49 -29.59
C SER A 273 1.38 -14.84 -29.99
N GLN A 274 2.33 -15.37 -29.20
CA GLN A 274 2.66 -16.79 -29.21
C GLN A 274 2.21 -17.42 -27.90
N LYS A 275 1.11 -18.19 -27.96
CA LYS A 275 0.70 -19.04 -26.85
C LYS A 275 1.86 -19.97 -26.48
N ALA A 276 2.19 -20.03 -25.19
CA ALA A 276 3.11 -21.00 -24.66
C ALA A 276 2.53 -22.41 -24.82
N LYS A 277 3.38 -23.44 -24.65
CA LYS A 277 2.88 -24.82 -24.65
C LYS A 277 1.96 -25.02 -23.43
N PRO A 278 0.83 -25.71 -23.59
CA PRO A 278 -0.02 -26.06 -22.46
C PRO A 278 0.77 -26.82 -21.39
N MET A 279 0.44 -26.59 -20.13
CA MET A 279 1.12 -27.26 -19.03
C MET A 279 0.89 -28.79 -19.12
N PRO A 280 1.93 -29.63 -18.98
CA PRO A 280 1.76 -31.08 -19.07
C PRO A 280 0.80 -31.63 -18.00
N VAL A 281 -0.20 -32.38 -18.43
CA VAL A 281 -1.13 -33.09 -17.54
C VAL A 281 -0.88 -34.59 -17.68
N PHE A 282 -0.70 -35.26 -16.54
CA PHE A 282 -0.66 -36.71 -16.47
C PHE A 282 -2.09 -37.27 -16.45
N GLU A 283 -2.39 -38.23 -17.32
CA GLU A 283 -3.69 -38.91 -17.36
C GLU A 283 -3.53 -40.41 -17.18
N ASP A 284 -4.17 -40.97 -16.15
CA ASP A 284 -4.25 -42.42 -15.94
C ASP A 284 -5.58 -42.83 -15.32
N GLY A 285 -6.21 -43.89 -15.84
CA GLY A 285 -7.45 -44.43 -15.29
C GLY A 285 -8.61 -43.43 -15.14
N GLY A 286 -8.65 -42.37 -15.96
CA GLY A 286 -9.64 -41.29 -15.87
C GLY A 286 -9.33 -40.21 -14.81
N LYS A 287 -8.10 -40.18 -14.29
CA LYS A 287 -7.58 -39.19 -13.33
C LYS A 287 -6.58 -38.28 -14.03
N LYS A 288 -6.72 -36.97 -13.83
CA LYS A 288 -5.80 -35.93 -14.28
C LYS A 288 -5.00 -35.40 -13.09
N LEU A 289 -3.69 -35.31 -13.25
CA LEU A 289 -2.78 -34.79 -12.24
C LEU A 289 -1.73 -33.90 -12.90
N VAL A 290 -1.33 -32.85 -12.18
CA VAL A 290 -0.17 -32.01 -12.56
C VAL A 290 0.91 -32.02 -11.50
N ALA A 291 0.52 -32.17 -10.23
CA ALA A 291 1.41 -32.41 -9.10
C ALA A 291 0.96 -33.68 -8.36
N LYS A 292 1.91 -34.34 -7.70
CA LYS A 292 1.61 -35.45 -6.76
C LYS A 292 2.70 -35.57 -5.71
N VAL A 293 2.40 -36.31 -4.64
CA VAL A 293 3.43 -36.79 -3.72
C VAL A 293 4.19 -37.98 -4.35
N ASP A 294 5.48 -37.82 -4.58
CA ASP A 294 6.38 -38.84 -5.14
C ASP A 294 7.69 -38.86 -4.34
N GLY A 295 8.15 -40.02 -3.88
CA GLY A 295 9.42 -40.13 -3.17
C GLY A 295 9.48 -39.44 -1.79
N GLY A 296 8.38 -38.85 -1.33
CA GLY A 296 8.36 -38.01 -0.12
C GLY A 296 8.32 -36.51 -0.42
N ASP A 297 8.36 -36.13 -1.71
CA ASP A 297 8.32 -34.74 -2.17
C ASP A 297 7.01 -34.41 -2.88
N ILE A 298 6.64 -33.12 -2.94
CA ILE A 298 5.61 -32.64 -3.86
C ILE A 298 6.26 -32.43 -5.24
N ALA A 299 6.02 -33.36 -6.16
CA ALA A 299 6.64 -33.39 -7.48
C ALA A 299 5.70 -32.83 -8.58
N LEU A 300 6.29 -32.17 -9.59
CA LEU A 300 5.59 -31.61 -10.75
C LEU A 300 5.79 -32.51 -11.98
N TYR A 301 4.74 -32.71 -12.76
CA TYR A 301 4.83 -33.49 -13.99
C TYR A 301 5.42 -32.68 -15.14
N ASN A 302 6.53 -33.16 -15.73
CA ASN A 302 7.19 -32.49 -16.85
C ASN A 302 6.73 -33.00 -18.25
N GLY A 303 5.75 -33.91 -18.29
CA GLY A 303 5.30 -34.58 -19.52
C GLY A 303 5.90 -35.97 -19.75
N GLN A 304 6.91 -36.36 -18.97
CA GLN A 304 7.56 -37.68 -19.05
C GLN A 304 7.75 -38.33 -17.67
N ALA A 305 8.12 -37.53 -16.67
CA ALA A 305 8.42 -37.96 -15.32
C ALA A 305 7.91 -36.94 -14.29
N TRP A 306 7.98 -37.34 -13.03
CA TRP A 306 7.68 -36.50 -11.88
C TRP A 306 8.99 -35.93 -11.34
N ASP A 307 9.14 -34.61 -11.44
CA ASP A 307 10.34 -33.92 -10.97
C ASP A 307 10.09 -33.39 -9.55
N PRO A 308 10.94 -33.70 -8.56
CA PRO A 308 10.83 -33.07 -7.24
C PRO A 308 11.03 -31.56 -7.38
N VAL A 309 10.31 -30.78 -6.58
CA VAL A 309 10.37 -29.31 -6.61
C VAL A 309 10.50 -28.79 -5.19
N PHE A 310 11.51 -27.94 -4.94
CA PHE A 310 11.46 -27.06 -3.78
C PHE A 310 10.57 -25.85 -4.12
N TRP A 311 9.45 -25.74 -3.41
CA TRP A 311 8.37 -24.78 -3.66
C TRP A 311 8.67 -23.43 -2.99
N VAL A 312 9.42 -22.58 -3.68
CA VAL A 312 9.51 -21.16 -3.33
C VAL A 312 8.30 -20.40 -3.85
N GLY A 313 7.63 -19.69 -2.96
CA GLY A 313 6.42 -18.97 -3.31
C GLY A 313 6.12 -17.82 -2.36
N ILE A 314 4.93 -17.26 -2.52
CA ILE A 314 4.48 -16.09 -1.78
C ILE A 314 2.99 -16.17 -1.50
N ASN A 315 2.60 -15.66 -0.34
CA ASN A 315 1.21 -15.50 0.04
C ASN A 315 0.68 -14.17 -0.49
N LEU A 316 -0.50 -14.22 -1.12
CA LEU A 316 -1.18 -13.06 -1.70
C LEU A 316 -2.42 -12.72 -0.88
N GLY A 317 -2.44 -11.50 -0.34
CA GLY A 317 -3.63 -10.89 0.26
C GLY A 317 -4.62 -10.41 -0.79
N ALA A 318 -5.80 -9.98 -0.35
CA ALA A 318 -6.92 -9.62 -1.22
C ALA A 318 -7.37 -8.17 -1.05
N THR A 319 -6.49 -7.30 -0.58
CA THR A 319 -6.83 -5.91 -0.25
C THR A 319 -5.85 -4.93 -0.85
N THR A 320 -6.31 -3.70 -1.06
CA THR A 320 -5.53 -2.50 -1.36
C THR A 320 -5.89 -1.44 -0.30
N PRO A 321 -5.10 -0.36 -0.12
CA PRO A 321 -5.43 0.70 0.82
C PRO A 321 -6.85 1.22 0.64
N GLY A 322 -7.50 1.58 1.76
CA GLY A 322 -8.90 1.96 1.79
C GLY A 322 -9.90 0.80 1.86
N HIS A 323 -9.44 -0.46 1.80
CA HIS A 323 -10.34 -1.63 1.73
C HIS A 323 -10.02 -2.71 2.77
N TYR A 324 -11.03 -3.51 3.11
CA TYR A 324 -10.97 -4.65 4.02
C TYR A 324 -10.95 -5.99 3.25
N PRO A 325 -10.49 -7.10 3.87
CA PRO A 325 -10.37 -8.41 3.22
C PRO A 325 -11.62 -8.92 2.51
N GLY A 326 -12.80 -8.53 3.01
CA GLY A 326 -14.08 -8.94 2.45
C GLY A 326 -14.50 -8.18 1.18
N GLU A 327 -13.83 -7.07 0.84
CA GLU A 327 -14.14 -6.25 -0.33
C GLU A 327 -13.40 -6.71 -1.58
N LEU A 328 -12.28 -7.43 -1.42
CA LEU A 328 -11.55 -8.08 -2.52
C LEU A 328 -11.15 -7.08 -3.62
N SER A 329 -10.58 -5.96 -3.21
CA SER A 329 -10.35 -4.76 -4.02
C SER A 329 -9.31 -4.82 -5.15
N PRO A 330 -8.35 -5.78 -5.23
CA PRO A 330 -7.40 -5.78 -6.34
C PRO A 330 -8.06 -5.96 -7.71
N THR A 331 -7.61 -5.18 -8.67
CA THR A 331 -8.10 -5.14 -10.06
C THR A 331 -7.41 -6.19 -10.94
N ARG A 332 -7.86 -6.34 -12.20
CA ARG A 332 -7.15 -7.19 -13.19
C ARG A 332 -5.71 -6.70 -13.39
N GLU A 333 -5.55 -5.38 -13.49
CA GLU A 333 -4.28 -4.71 -13.71
C GLU A 333 -3.30 -4.98 -12.57
N ASP A 334 -3.79 -4.98 -11.33
CA ASP A 334 -3.00 -5.33 -10.15
C ASP A 334 -2.52 -6.77 -10.24
N TYR A 335 -3.42 -7.73 -10.48
CA TYR A 335 -3.04 -9.14 -10.59
C TYR A 335 -2.02 -9.39 -11.71
N LEU A 336 -2.25 -8.88 -12.93
CA LEU A 336 -1.32 -9.09 -14.05
C LEU A 336 0.06 -8.48 -13.78
N ARG A 337 0.09 -7.27 -13.18
CA ARG A 337 1.33 -6.61 -12.77
C ARG A 337 2.05 -7.39 -11.68
N TRP A 338 1.32 -7.85 -10.67
CA TRP A 338 1.85 -8.64 -9.58
C TRP A 338 2.37 -10.00 -10.05
N PHE A 339 1.67 -10.73 -10.91
CA PHE A 339 2.14 -12.01 -11.44
C PHE A 339 3.45 -11.86 -12.23
N SER A 340 3.57 -10.79 -13.03
CA SER A 340 4.81 -10.46 -13.73
C SER A 340 5.98 -10.22 -12.76
N GLN A 341 5.76 -9.40 -11.73
CA GLN A 341 6.76 -9.14 -10.69
C GLN A 341 7.07 -10.39 -9.84
N MET A 342 6.08 -11.26 -9.59
CA MET A 342 6.28 -12.52 -8.89
C MET A 342 7.22 -13.45 -9.68
N LYS A 343 7.04 -13.53 -11.00
CA LYS A 343 7.98 -14.26 -11.89
C LYS A 343 9.36 -13.62 -11.90
N GLU A 344 9.45 -12.29 -11.91
CA GLU A 344 10.73 -11.57 -11.78
C GLU A 344 11.46 -11.93 -10.47
N MET A 345 10.73 -12.09 -9.36
CA MET A 345 11.29 -12.50 -8.07
C MET A 345 11.56 -14.02 -7.97
N ASN A 346 11.44 -14.78 -9.06
CA ASN A 346 11.59 -16.24 -9.12
C ASN A 346 10.55 -17.03 -8.29
N ASN A 347 9.34 -16.49 -8.06
CA ASN A 347 8.25 -17.28 -7.48
C ASN A 347 7.79 -18.38 -8.43
N LYS A 348 7.56 -19.58 -7.88
CA LYS A 348 6.97 -20.71 -8.62
C LYS A 348 5.49 -20.86 -8.36
N VAL A 349 5.07 -20.54 -7.14
CA VAL A 349 3.72 -20.78 -6.66
C VAL A 349 3.22 -19.59 -5.85
N ILE A 350 1.96 -19.24 -6.05
CA ILE A 350 1.22 -18.28 -5.23
C ILE A 350 0.27 -19.06 -4.34
N ARG A 351 0.15 -18.66 -3.07
CA ARG A 351 -0.91 -19.13 -2.19
C ARG A 351 -1.94 -18.03 -1.96
N ILE A 352 -3.21 -18.39 -2.12
CA ILE A 352 -4.35 -17.56 -1.72
C ILE A 352 -5.11 -18.27 -0.60
N TYR A 353 -5.80 -17.51 0.26
CA TYR A 353 -6.39 -18.02 1.49
C TYR A 353 -7.83 -18.52 1.34
N THR A 354 -8.53 -17.96 0.35
CA THR A 354 -9.97 -18.10 0.17
C THR A 354 -10.31 -17.99 -1.31
N ILE A 355 -11.59 -18.08 -1.65
CA ILE A 355 -12.10 -17.81 -2.99
C ILE A 355 -11.95 -16.31 -3.27
N LEU A 356 -11.08 -15.95 -4.23
CA LEU A 356 -10.97 -14.58 -4.76
C LEU A 356 -12.03 -14.33 -5.85
N PRO A 357 -12.26 -13.08 -6.28
CA PRO A 357 -13.21 -12.80 -7.36
C PRO A 357 -12.84 -13.48 -8.69
N PRO A 358 -13.80 -13.70 -9.62
CA PRO A 358 -13.53 -14.35 -10.91
C PRO A 358 -12.34 -13.75 -11.68
N ILE A 359 -12.16 -12.43 -11.56
CA ILE A 359 -11.11 -11.67 -12.23
C ILE A 359 -9.69 -12.18 -11.90
N PHE A 360 -9.48 -12.72 -10.68
CA PHE A 360 -8.21 -13.32 -10.29
C PHE A 360 -7.89 -14.57 -11.13
N TYR A 361 -8.85 -15.48 -11.25
CA TYR A 361 -8.71 -16.74 -11.98
C TYR A 361 -8.53 -16.50 -13.48
N GLU A 362 -9.27 -15.53 -14.02
CA GLU A 362 -9.13 -15.06 -15.39
C GLU A 362 -7.75 -14.46 -15.66
N ALA A 363 -7.27 -13.57 -14.79
CA ALA A 363 -5.97 -12.95 -14.91
C ALA A 363 -4.82 -13.98 -14.79
N LEU A 364 -4.94 -14.96 -13.89
CA LEU A 364 -3.94 -16.02 -13.73
C LEU A 364 -3.87 -16.88 -14.99
N HIS A 365 -5.02 -17.28 -15.54
CA HIS A 365 -5.08 -18.03 -16.78
C HIS A 365 -4.49 -17.23 -17.96
N GLU A 366 -4.94 -15.98 -18.14
CA GLU A 366 -4.45 -15.07 -19.18
C GLU A 366 -2.93 -14.92 -19.11
N PHE A 367 -2.40 -14.65 -17.91
CA PHE A 367 -0.96 -14.52 -17.70
C PHE A 367 -0.23 -15.79 -18.11
N ASN A 368 -0.67 -16.95 -17.60
CA ASN A 368 -0.01 -18.24 -17.82
C ASN A 368 -0.09 -18.77 -19.26
N GLU A 369 -1.07 -18.36 -20.08
CA GLU A 369 -1.15 -18.76 -21.49
C GLU A 369 0.08 -18.35 -22.32
N THR A 370 0.88 -17.42 -21.79
CA THR A 370 2.03 -16.81 -22.46
C THR A 370 3.36 -17.19 -21.81
N GLN A 371 3.34 -17.93 -20.69
CA GLN A 371 4.53 -18.27 -19.92
C GLN A 371 5.06 -19.66 -20.29
N GLU A 372 6.37 -19.78 -20.56
CA GLU A 372 7.02 -21.09 -20.70
C GLU A 372 7.03 -21.85 -19.37
N GLU A 373 7.21 -21.13 -18.27
CA GLU A 373 7.11 -21.64 -16.90
C GLU A 373 5.96 -20.90 -16.18
N PRO A 374 4.77 -21.51 -16.12
CA PRO A 374 3.60 -20.90 -15.48
C PRO A 374 3.85 -20.54 -14.01
N LEU A 375 3.13 -19.53 -13.52
CA LEU A 375 2.98 -19.26 -12.11
C LEU A 375 1.86 -20.17 -11.57
N LEU A 376 2.20 -21.08 -10.66
CA LEU A 376 1.26 -22.10 -10.16
C LEU A 376 0.49 -21.61 -8.92
N LEU A 377 -0.56 -22.33 -8.55
CA LEU A 377 -1.50 -21.98 -7.49
C LEU A 377 -1.51 -23.02 -6.36
N LEU A 378 -1.48 -22.56 -5.11
CA LEU A 378 -1.96 -23.30 -3.94
C LEU A 378 -3.26 -22.64 -3.46
N GLN A 379 -4.36 -23.38 -3.58
CA GLN A 379 -5.69 -22.86 -3.25
C GLN A 379 -6.01 -23.14 -1.78
N GLY A 380 -6.08 -22.08 -1.00
CA GLY A 380 -6.59 -22.10 0.37
C GLY A 380 -8.11 -22.18 0.40
N ILE A 381 -8.64 -22.85 1.43
CA ILE A 381 -10.08 -22.92 1.72
C ILE A 381 -10.31 -22.42 3.15
N TRP A 382 -10.91 -21.24 3.29
CA TRP A 382 -11.12 -20.60 4.58
C TRP A 382 -12.04 -21.42 5.48
N SER A 383 -11.60 -21.72 6.70
CA SER A 383 -12.43 -22.41 7.70
C SER A 383 -13.46 -21.46 8.32
N PRO A 384 -14.62 -21.96 8.82
CA PRO A 384 -15.57 -21.15 9.58
C PRO A 384 -15.04 -20.84 11.00
N ASP A 385 -13.92 -20.13 11.07
CA ASP A 385 -13.09 -19.85 12.23
C ASP A 385 -13.83 -19.11 13.34
N GLU A 386 -14.60 -18.07 13.01
CA GLU A 386 -15.43 -17.36 13.99
C GLU A 386 -16.47 -18.27 14.65
N ALA A 387 -17.12 -19.13 13.86
CA ALA A 387 -18.11 -20.08 14.37
C ALA A 387 -17.45 -21.20 15.20
N LEU A 388 -16.26 -21.65 14.79
CA LEU A 388 -15.45 -22.62 15.51
C LEU A 388 -14.94 -22.08 16.84
N ALA A 389 -14.47 -20.83 16.89
CA ALA A 389 -14.00 -20.19 18.11
C ALA A 389 -15.16 -19.81 19.05
N GLY A 390 -16.30 -19.40 18.47
CA GLY A 390 -17.44 -18.83 19.16
C GLY A 390 -17.18 -17.40 19.63
N GLU A 391 -18.25 -16.62 19.80
CA GLU A 391 -18.17 -15.21 20.28
C GLU A 391 -17.46 -15.07 21.64
N ASP A 392 -17.56 -16.08 22.51
CA ASP A 392 -16.89 -16.12 23.81
C ASP A 392 -15.44 -16.63 23.75
N ARG A 393 -14.96 -17.01 22.55
CA ARG A 393 -13.66 -17.63 22.29
C ARG A 393 -13.37 -18.87 23.14
N LYS A 394 -14.40 -19.62 23.54
CA LYS A 394 -14.24 -20.87 24.31
C LYS A 394 -14.21 -22.13 23.44
N GLY A 395 -14.23 -21.97 22.13
CA GLY A 395 -14.31 -23.07 21.18
C GLY A 395 -15.70 -23.70 21.11
N ARG A 396 -15.99 -24.31 19.97
CA ARG A 396 -17.21 -25.06 19.68
C ARG A 396 -16.83 -26.41 19.10
N ASP A 397 -17.75 -27.37 19.19
CA ASP A 397 -17.58 -28.68 18.57
C ASP A 397 -17.57 -28.54 17.04
N ALA A 398 -16.49 -28.97 16.39
CA ALA A 398 -16.36 -28.90 14.94
C ALA A 398 -17.44 -29.73 14.20
N PHE A 399 -17.94 -30.79 14.82
CA PHE A 399 -19.05 -31.61 14.29
C PHE A 399 -20.43 -30.95 14.39
N THR A 400 -20.52 -29.73 14.94
CA THR A 400 -21.77 -28.97 14.93
C THR A 400 -22.33 -28.91 13.51
N PRO A 401 -23.59 -29.33 13.26
CA PRO A 401 -24.12 -29.47 11.91
C PRO A 401 -24.04 -28.20 11.04
N ALA A 402 -24.19 -27.01 11.64
CA ALA A 402 -24.05 -25.74 10.95
C ALA A 402 -22.60 -25.51 10.48
N ILE A 403 -21.63 -25.60 11.39
CA ILE A 403 -20.18 -25.45 11.11
C ILE A 403 -19.74 -26.41 10.00
N THR A 404 -20.07 -27.69 10.14
CA THR A 404 -19.72 -28.72 9.15
C THR A 404 -20.43 -28.52 7.80
N LYS A 405 -21.65 -27.98 7.80
CA LYS A 405 -22.36 -27.65 6.56
C LYS A 405 -21.72 -26.46 5.86
N ASP A 406 -21.43 -25.40 6.60
CA ASP A 406 -20.87 -24.17 6.05
C ASP A 406 -19.48 -24.42 5.48
N PHE A 407 -18.66 -25.22 6.17
CA PHE A 407 -17.34 -25.55 5.65
C PHE A 407 -17.39 -26.42 4.39
N ARG A 408 -18.27 -27.42 4.33
CA ARG A 408 -18.48 -28.20 3.11
C ARG A 408 -18.98 -27.34 1.95
N GLN A 409 -19.82 -26.35 2.22
CA GLN A 409 -20.24 -25.42 1.19
C GLN A 409 -19.05 -24.61 0.66
N GLU A 410 -18.19 -24.10 1.54
CA GLU A 410 -16.97 -23.38 1.15
C GLU A 410 -16.01 -24.27 0.32
N ILE A 411 -15.81 -25.52 0.75
CA ILE A 411 -14.99 -26.51 0.02
C ILE A 411 -15.54 -26.73 -1.39
N LYS A 412 -16.85 -26.97 -1.51
CA LYS A 412 -17.49 -27.17 -2.80
C LYS A 412 -17.36 -25.93 -3.69
N ASP A 413 -17.60 -24.74 -3.13
CA ASP A 413 -17.50 -23.49 -3.86
C ASP A 413 -16.06 -23.26 -4.35
N ALA A 414 -15.05 -23.53 -3.53
CA ALA A 414 -13.65 -23.40 -3.93
C ALA A 414 -13.25 -24.35 -5.08
N VAL A 415 -13.69 -25.62 -5.02
CA VAL A 415 -13.49 -26.59 -6.12
C VAL A 415 -14.17 -26.10 -7.40
N GLN A 416 -15.42 -25.64 -7.32
CA GLN A 416 -16.16 -25.14 -8.48
C GLN A 416 -15.55 -23.84 -9.05
N ALA A 417 -14.98 -22.97 -8.21
CA ALA A 417 -14.29 -21.76 -8.65
C ALA A 417 -13.05 -22.11 -9.49
N VAL A 418 -12.19 -23.01 -8.99
CA VAL A 418 -10.99 -23.47 -9.70
C VAL A 418 -11.32 -24.13 -11.04
N HIS A 419 -12.42 -24.88 -11.12
CA HIS A 419 -12.85 -25.55 -12.35
C HIS A 419 -13.72 -24.67 -13.27
N GLY A 420 -13.98 -23.41 -12.92
CA GLY A 420 -14.78 -22.51 -13.76
C GLY A 420 -16.26 -22.91 -13.88
N GLU A 421 -16.85 -23.51 -12.84
CA GLU A 421 -18.25 -23.95 -12.82
C GLU A 421 -19.06 -23.39 -11.63
N LEU A 422 -18.68 -22.21 -11.14
CA LEU A 422 -19.33 -21.57 -10.00
C LEU A 422 -20.11 -20.30 -10.41
N THR A 423 -21.27 -20.10 -9.80
CA THR A 423 -21.93 -18.79 -9.75
C THR A 423 -22.21 -18.45 -8.30
N LEU A 424 -21.54 -17.43 -7.76
CA LEU A 424 -21.76 -16.94 -6.40
C LEU A 424 -22.62 -15.70 -6.42
N GLN A 425 -23.67 -15.71 -5.61
CA GLN A 425 -24.47 -14.52 -5.34
C GLN A 425 -23.69 -13.58 -4.42
N GLU A 426 -23.94 -12.29 -4.59
CA GLU A 426 -23.34 -11.25 -3.76
C GLU A 426 -23.70 -11.45 -2.28
N ARG A 427 -22.67 -11.46 -1.44
CA ARG A 427 -22.77 -11.53 0.02
C ARG A 427 -21.68 -10.64 0.59
N TYR A 428 -22.05 -9.78 1.54
CA TYR A 428 -21.11 -8.90 2.20
C TYR A 428 -19.91 -9.69 2.75
N GLY A 429 -18.71 -9.21 2.46
CA GLY A 429 -17.46 -9.81 2.92
C GLY A 429 -17.03 -11.09 2.20
N ARG A 430 -17.61 -11.41 1.04
CA ARG A 430 -17.30 -12.63 0.28
C ARG A 430 -17.24 -12.37 -1.21
N ALA A 431 -16.46 -13.19 -1.92
CA ALA A 431 -16.41 -13.17 -3.37
C ALA A 431 -17.78 -13.49 -4.00
N SER A 432 -18.04 -12.88 -5.14
CA SER A 432 -19.26 -13.06 -5.93
C SER A 432 -18.95 -13.07 -7.43
N GLY A 433 -19.92 -13.44 -8.26
CA GLY A 433 -19.79 -13.43 -9.71
C GLY A 433 -19.78 -14.81 -10.35
N GLU A 434 -19.50 -14.84 -11.65
CA GLU A 434 -19.49 -16.04 -12.48
C GLU A 434 -18.08 -16.51 -12.76
N TYR A 435 -17.73 -17.70 -12.30
CA TYR A 435 -16.44 -18.33 -12.55
C TYR A 435 -16.59 -19.23 -13.77
N ARG A 436 -15.86 -18.91 -14.85
CA ARG A 436 -15.93 -19.64 -16.13
C ARG A 436 -14.57 -20.07 -16.67
N THR A 437 -13.51 -19.78 -15.93
CA THR A 437 -12.13 -20.07 -16.30
C THR A 437 -11.62 -21.24 -15.47
N ASP A 438 -11.29 -22.35 -16.14
CA ASP A 438 -10.68 -23.51 -15.50
C ASP A 438 -9.18 -23.27 -15.31
N VAL A 439 -8.75 -23.13 -14.05
CA VAL A 439 -7.34 -23.02 -13.67
C VAL A 439 -6.80 -24.29 -13.02
N SER A 440 -7.55 -25.40 -13.03
CA SER A 440 -7.07 -26.68 -12.50
C SER A 440 -5.75 -27.16 -13.11
N PRO A 441 -5.40 -26.87 -14.38
CA PRO A 441 -4.06 -27.16 -14.88
C PRO A 441 -2.94 -26.37 -14.18
N TYR A 442 -3.22 -25.29 -13.46
CA TYR A 442 -2.21 -24.51 -12.74
C TYR A 442 -2.20 -24.78 -11.23
N LEU A 443 -3.06 -25.68 -10.74
CA LEU A 443 -3.20 -25.98 -9.31
C LEU A 443 -2.14 -27.01 -8.86
N VAL A 444 -1.35 -26.67 -7.85
CA VAL A 444 -0.39 -27.59 -7.20
C VAL A 444 -1.07 -28.42 -6.13
N GLY A 445 -2.03 -27.85 -5.41
CA GLY A 445 -2.66 -28.51 -4.28
C GLY A 445 -3.62 -27.62 -3.51
N TRP A 446 -4.34 -28.26 -2.61
CA TRP A 446 -5.32 -27.63 -1.72
C TRP A 446 -4.79 -27.54 -0.30
N ILE A 447 -5.04 -26.41 0.36
CA ILE A 447 -4.74 -26.23 1.77
C ILE A 447 -6.01 -25.82 2.51
N LEU A 448 -6.50 -26.72 3.35
CA LEU A 448 -7.74 -26.53 4.10
C LEU A 448 -7.49 -25.81 5.43
N GLY A 449 -8.28 -24.77 5.70
CA GLY A 449 -8.29 -24.05 6.98
C GLY A 449 -7.19 -22.99 7.12
N THR A 450 -7.31 -22.23 8.19
CA THR A 450 -6.33 -21.22 8.64
C THR A 450 -5.60 -21.75 9.88
N GLU A 451 -5.49 -20.96 10.96
CA GLU A 451 -4.87 -21.39 12.21
C GLU A 451 -5.95 -21.92 13.17
N TRP A 452 -5.82 -23.19 13.59
CA TRP A 452 -6.84 -23.83 14.42
C TRP A 452 -6.83 -23.30 15.85
N HIS A 453 -7.98 -22.79 16.29
CA HIS A 453 -8.16 -22.29 17.64
C HIS A 453 -8.08 -23.42 18.69
N PRO A 454 -7.10 -23.41 19.63
CA PRO A 454 -6.83 -24.54 20.52
C PRO A 454 -8.04 -25.03 21.33
N TYR A 455 -8.87 -24.12 21.82
CA TYR A 455 -10.07 -24.51 22.58
C TYR A 455 -11.09 -25.27 21.74
N THR A 456 -11.19 -24.99 20.43
CA THR A 456 -12.08 -25.71 19.51
C THR A 456 -11.62 -27.16 19.36
N VAL A 457 -10.32 -27.37 19.20
CA VAL A 457 -9.71 -28.70 19.12
C VAL A 457 -9.97 -29.47 20.41
N GLN A 458 -9.71 -28.84 21.57
CA GLN A 458 -9.94 -29.46 22.88
C GLN A 458 -11.42 -29.83 23.10
N VAL A 459 -12.36 -28.91 22.80
CA VAL A 459 -13.80 -29.14 22.97
C VAL A 459 -14.26 -30.29 22.08
N THR A 460 -13.86 -30.31 20.81
CA THR A 460 -14.20 -31.38 19.87
C THR A 460 -13.66 -32.72 20.36
N ASN A 461 -12.39 -32.77 20.77
CA ASN A 461 -11.77 -34.00 21.27
C ASN A 461 -12.45 -34.53 22.54
N ALA A 462 -12.83 -33.64 23.46
CA ALA A 462 -13.47 -34.01 24.72
C ALA A 462 -14.91 -34.51 24.56
N LEU A 463 -15.64 -34.04 23.55
CA LEU A 463 -17.03 -34.44 23.30
C LEU A 463 -17.16 -35.79 22.59
N HIS A 464 -16.11 -36.25 21.92
CA HIS A 464 -16.13 -37.43 21.07
C HIS A 464 -15.02 -38.46 21.41
N PRO A 465 -14.75 -38.78 22.70
CA PRO A 465 -13.54 -39.52 23.10
C PRO A 465 -13.43 -40.95 22.53
N ASP A 466 -14.57 -41.56 22.20
CA ASP A 466 -14.65 -42.94 21.67
C ASP A 466 -14.92 -42.97 20.15
N MET A 467 -14.69 -41.85 19.44
CA MET A 467 -14.92 -41.77 18.00
C MET A 467 -13.98 -42.72 17.24
N PRO A 468 -14.49 -43.64 16.40
CA PRO A 468 -13.64 -44.49 15.59
C PRO A 468 -12.94 -43.68 14.48
N PRO A 469 -11.75 -44.11 14.02
CA PRO A 469 -11.06 -43.47 12.91
C PRO A 469 -11.93 -43.37 11.65
N TYR A 470 -12.04 -42.17 11.09
CA TYR A 470 -12.75 -41.89 9.86
C TYR A 470 -12.11 -42.64 8.67
N GLN A 471 -12.88 -43.51 8.02
CA GLN A 471 -12.44 -44.31 6.88
C GLN A 471 -13.11 -43.79 5.59
N GLY A 472 -12.66 -42.63 5.13
CA GLY A 472 -13.10 -42.03 3.87
C GLY A 472 -12.64 -42.80 2.64
N LYS A 473 -13.17 -42.43 1.47
CA LYS A 473 -12.86 -43.10 0.21
C LYS A 473 -11.44 -42.76 -0.28
N TYR A 474 -11.05 -41.50 -0.16
CA TYR A 474 -9.82 -40.91 -0.65
C TYR A 474 -8.88 -40.51 0.48
N ILE A 475 -9.41 -40.00 1.59
CA ILE A 475 -8.64 -39.59 2.77
C ILE A 475 -9.14 -40.34 4.01
N MET A 476 -8.21 -40.81 4.84
CA MET A 476 -8.50 -41.66 5.98
C MET A 476 -7.72 -41.20 7.20
N ALA A 477 -8.33 -41.34 8.37
CA ALA A 477 -7.68 -41.17 9.66
C ALA A 477 -7.05 -42.49 10.13
N THR A 478 -5.94 -42.39 10.86
CA THR A 478 -5.28 -43.52 11.53
C THR A 478 -5.94 -43.84 12.87
N GLU A 479 -5.56 -44.98 13.48
CA GLU A 479 -6.04 -45.37 14.83
C GLU A 479 -5.64 -44.39 15.94
N LYS A 480 -4.67 -43.53 15.70
CA LYS A 480 -4.20 -42.53 16.67
C LYS A 480 -4.92 -41.19 16.54
N ALA A 481 -5.75 -41.02 15.50
CA ALA A 481 -6.35 -39.74 15.18
C ALA A 481 -7.29 -39.27 16.29
N SER A 482 -7.13 -38.03 16.73
CA SER A 482 -8.06 -37.35 17.63
C SER A 482 -9.40 -37.09 16.95
N PRO A 483 -10.50 -36.87 17.68
CA PRO A 483 -11.78 -36.56 17.05
C PRO A 483 -11.75 -35.33 16.14
N PHE A 484 -10.97 -34.30 16.49
CA PHE A 484 -10.77 -33.15 15.61
C PHE A 484 -10.02 -33.53 14.32
N GLU A 485 -9.00 -34.37 14.40
CA GLU A 485 -8.31 -34.92 13.21
C GLU A 485 -9.23 -35.80 12.36
N ASN A 486 -10.18 -36.52 12.97
CA ASN A 486 -11.23 -37.24 12.24
C ASN A 486 -12.15 -36.29 11.48
N TRP A 487 -12.49 -35.14 12.07
CA TRP A 487 -13.23 -34.09 11.39
C TRP A 487 -12.44 -33.52 10.20
N LEU A 488 -11.14 -33.26 10.36
CA LEU A 488 -10.27 -32.84 9.25
C LEU A 488 -10.19 -33.89 8.14
N ALA A 489 -10.04 -35.17 8.49
CA ALA A 489 -10.02 -36.27 7.52
C ALA A 489 -11.34 -36.32 6.74
N PHE A 490 -12.47 -36.11 7.42
CA PHE A 490 -13.79 -36.02 6.79
C PHE A 490 -13.90 -34.82 5.84
N MET A 491 -13.42 -33.64 6.22
CA MET A 491 -13.47 -32.46 5.34
C MET A 491 -12.55 -32.63 4.11
N LEU A 492 -11.36 -33.21 4.28
CA LEU A 492 -10.45 -33.49 3.16
C LEU A 492 -10.97 -34.59 2.23
N ASP A 493 -11.62 -35.62 2.77
CA ASP A 493 -12.28 -36.64 1.93
C ASP A 493 -13.42 -36.02 1.11
N TYR A 494 -14.20 -35.11 1.72
CA TYR A 494 -15.24 -34.37 1.01
C TYR A 494 -14.67 -33.47 -0.09
N LEU A 495 -13.56 -32.78 0.15
CA LEU A 495 -12.82 -32.03 -0.88
C LEU A 495 -12.42 -32.93 -2.05
N ALA A 496 -11.82 -34.09 -1.76
CA ALA A 496 -11.45 -35.07 -2.78
C ALA A 496 -12.66 -35.62 -3.55
N GLU A 497 -13.81 -35.82 -2.88
CA GLU A 497 -15.07 -36.21 -3.53
C GLU A 497 -15.60 -35.14 -4.50
N GLU A 498 -15.54 -33.86 -4.13
CA GLU A 498 -15.93 -32.76 -4.99
C GLU A 498 -14.99 -32.63 -6.20
N GLU A 499 -13.68 -32.72 -5.98
CA GLU A 499 -12.66 -32.62 -7.04
C GLU A 499 -12.78 -33.77 -8.06
N MET A 500 -13.05 -34.99 -7.60
CA MET A 500 -13.21 -36.16 -8.47
C MET A 500 -14.41 -36.08 -9.42
N LYS A 501 -15.36 -35.16 -9.21
CA LYS A 501 -16.44 -34.90 -10.18
C LYS A 501 -15.90 -34.37 -11.50
N TYR A 502 -14.72 -33.75 -11.48
CA TYR A 502 -14.02 -33.19 -12.64
C TYR A 502 -12.94 -34.13 -13.19
N GLY A 503 -12.75 -35.30 -12.56
CA GLY A 503 -11.71 -36.27 -12.92
C GLY A 503 -10.29 -35.79 -12.59
N TRP A 504 -10.13 -34.85 -11.67
CA TRP A 504 -8.83 -34.33 -11.21
C TRP A 504 -8.46 -34.89 -9.84
N GLN A 505 -7.16 -34.94 -9.56
CA GLN A 505 -6.63 -35.09 -8.21
C GLN A 505 -5.45 -34.15 -8.02
N HIS A 506 -5.49 -33.35 -6.97
CA HIS A 506 -4.33 -32.57 -6.52
C HIS A 506 -3.93 -32.96 -5.09
N PRO A 507 -2.64 -32.87 -4.71
CA PRO A 507 -2.22 -33.01 -3.33
C PRO A 507 -3.09 -32.18 -2.38
N VAL A 508 -3.47 -32.78 -1.26
CA VAL A 508 -4.28 -32.09 -0.23
C VAL A 508 -3.51 -31.97 1.08
N SER A 509 -3.75 -30.88 1.80
CA SER A 509 -3.24 -30.61 3.15
C SER A 509 -4.29 -29.83 3.94
N PHE A 510 -4.07 -29.73 5.25
CA PHE A 510 -4.68 -28.70 6.07
C PHE A 510 -3.58 -27.80 6.66
N THR A 511 -3.91 -26.56 6.98
CA THR A 511 -2.99 -25.63 7.65
C THR A 511 -2.82 -26.05 9.11
N ASN A 512 -1.59 -26.06 9.62
CA ASN A 512 -1.31 -26.11 11.05
C ASN A 512 -0.33 -24.98 11.42
N TRP A 513 -0.04 -24.81 12.71
CA TRP A 513 0.85 -23.78 13.22
C TRP A 513 1.41 -24.21 14.57
N LEU A 514 2.42 -23.49 15.06
CA LEU A 514 3.22 -23.86 16.24
C LEU A 514 2.36 -24.13 17.49
N THR A 515 1.33 -23.33 17.72
CA THR A 515 0.41 -23.41 18.86
C THR A 515 -0.33 -24.75 18.98
N THR A 516 -0.58 -25.43 17.86
CA THR A 516 -1.24 -26.74 17.83
C THR A 516 -0.37 -27.81 17.19
N ASP A 517 0.95 -27.62 17.19
CA ASP A 517 1.88 -28.60 16.63
C ASP A 517 1.94 -29.90 17.47
N PRO A 518 2.45 -31.02 16.90
CA PRO A 518 2.51 -32.30 17.60
C PRO A 518 3.75 -32.47 18.49
N LEU A 519 4.59 -31.44 18.63
CA LEU A 519 5.76 -31.46 19.49
C LEU A 519 5.32 -31.09 20.93
N SER A 520 6.24 -31.23 21.88
CA SER A 520 6.00 -30.84 23.28
C SER A 520 6.95 -29.73 23.68
N HIS A 521 6.39 -28.67 24.26
CA HIS A 521 7.10 -27.45 24.63
C HIS A 521 6.87 -27.12 26.11
N PRO A 522 7.41 -27.93 27.04
CA PRO A 522 7.09 -27.84 28.47
C PRO A 522 7.50 -26.51 29.13
N ASN A 523 8.34 -25.70 28.48
CA ASN A 523 8.71 -24.38 28.98
C ASN A 523 7.87 -23.23 28.37
N GLU A 524 6.90 -23.52 27.50
CA GLU A 524 5.93 -22.55 26.96
C GLU A 524 5.11 -21.91 28.12
N PRO A 525 5.18 -20.58 28.31
CA PRO A 525 4.50 -19.92 29.42
C PRO A 525 2.97 -19.78 29.23
N LEU A 526 2.49 -19.72 27.99
CA LEU A 526 1.07 -19.54 27.70
C LEU A 526 0.44 -20.91 27.49
N ALA A 527 -0.32 -21.38 28.49
CA ALA A 527 -0.89 -22.72 28.48
C ALA A 527 -1.72 -23.07 27.23
N GLN A 528 -2.31 -22.07 26.56
CA GLN A 528 -3.08 -22.26 25.32
C GLN A 528 -2.20 -22.65 24.12
N GLU A 529 -0.91 -22.29 24.14
CA GLU A 529 0.06 -22.44 23.04
C GLU A 529 0.73 -23.82 23.00
N ASP A 530 0.53 -24.65 24.02
CA ASP A 530 0.97 -26.07 24.09
C ASP A 530 -0.15 -26.93 24.71
N MET A 531 -1.42 -26.53 24.52
CA MET A 531 -2.58 -27.14 25.19
C MET A 531 -3.03 -28.45 24.56
N VAL A 532 -2.96 -28.51 23.23
CA VAL A 532 -3.54 -29.57 22.40
C VAL A 532 -2.83 -29.61 21.06
N SER A 533 -2.65 -30.81 20.53
CA SER A 533 -1.98 -31.02 19.25
C SER A 533 -2.95 -31.44 18.16
N ILE A 534 -2.59 -31.07 16.94
CA ILE A 534 -3.11 -31.62 15.69
C ILE A 534 -1.90 -32.21 14.96
N ASP A 535 -1.91 -33.51 14.69
CA ASP A 535 -0.80 -34.22 14.05
C ASP A 535 -1.19 -34.62 12.61
N PRO A 536 -0.61 -33.96 11.57
CA PRO A 536 -0.76 -34.37 10.18
C PRO A 536 -0.43 -35.84 9.92
N MET A 537 0.43 -36.47 10.73
CA MET A 537 0.79 -37.89 10.58
C MET A 537 -0.37 -38.84 10.92
N ASN A 538 -1.44 -38.33 11.53
CA ASN A 538 -2.63 -39.11 11.84
C ASN A 538 -3.63 -39.21 10.68
N LEU A 539 -3.35 -38.57 9.54
CA LEU A 539 -4.12 -38.71 8.30
C LEU A 539 -3.28 -39.38 7.20
N LYS A 540 -3.95 -39.98 6.22
CA LYS A 540 -3.30 -40.56 5.03
C LYS A 540 -4.23 -40.57 3.82
N ALA A 541 -3.62 -40.50 2.64
CA ALA A 541 -4.29 -40.80 1.38
C ALA A 541 -4.56 -42.32 1.26
N SER A 542 -5.73 -42.68 0.71
CA SER A 542 -6.07 -44.05 0.34
C SER A 542 -5.44 -44.42 -1.01
N ALA A 543 -5.52 -45.69 -1.40
CA ALA A 543 -5.04 -46.13 -2.72
C ALA A 543 -5.81 -45.51 -3.90
N GLU A 544 -7.02 -44.99 -3.67
CA GLU A 544 -7.81 -44.31 -4.69
C GLU A 544 -7.33 -42.87 -4.94
N TRP A 545 -6.64 -42.26 -3.97
CA TRP A 545 -6.08 -40.91 -4.03
C TRP A 545 -4.57 -40.95 -4.31
N THR A 546 -4.22 -40.96 -5.59
CA THR A 546 -2.83 -41.08 -6.05
C THR A 546 -2.07 -39.76 -6.08
N ALA A 547 -2.76 -38.61 -5.96
CA ALA A 547 -2.11 -37.31 -5.84
C ALA A 547 -1.39 -37.11 -4.49
N GLY A 548 -1.81 -37.83 -3.45
CA GLY A 548 -1.15 -37.84 -2.15
C GLY A 548 -1.58 -36.73 -1.18
N TYR A 549 -0.86 -36.66 -0.06
CA TYR A 549 -1.15 -35.81 1.10
C TYR A 549 0.16 -35.25 1.66
N PHE A 550 0.16 -33.99 2.09
CA PHE A 550 1.32 -33.32 2.68
C PHE A 550 0.95 -32.57 3.96
N ALA A 551 1.96 -32.15 4.72
CA ALA A 551 1.79 -31.31 5.90
C ALA A 551 2.18 -29.86 5.58
N ALA A 552 1.40 -28.89 6.07
CA ALA A 552 1.62 -27.47 5.85
C ALA A 552 1.56 -26.70 7.18
N TYR A 553 2.60 -25.90 7.47
CA TYR A 553 2.69 -25.12 8.72
C TYR A 553 2.95 -23.65 8.48
N HIS A 554 2.28 -22.78 9.22
CA HIS A 554 2.75 -21.40 9.46
C HIS A 554 3.86 -21.45 10.53
N ILE A 555 5.04 -20.93 10.21
CA ILE A 555 6.21 -20.98 11.10
C ILE A 555 6.90 -19.62 11.13
N TYR A 556 6.46 -18.79 12.07
CA TYR A 556 7.06 -17.50 12.36
C TYR A 556 8.20 -17.63 13.38
N PRO A 557 9.26 -16.80 13.28
CA PRO A 557 10.47 -16.99 14.09
C PRO A 557 10.35 -16.47 15.52
N TYR A 558 9.27 -15.75 15.86
CA TYR A 558 9.14 -14.98 17.10
C TYR A 558 8.04 -15.46 18.04
N TYR A 559 7.09 -16.29 17.58
CA TYR A 559 5.94 -16.74 18.37
C TYR A 559 5.61 -18.20 18.03
N PRO A 560 5.22 -19.04 19.01
CA PRO A 560 5.09 -18.80 20.46
C PRO A 560 6.42 -18.63 21.20
N ASP A 561 6.33 -18.32 22.50
CA ASP A 561 7.46 -17.98 23.37
C ASP A 561 8.42 -19.17 23.61
N PHE A 562 7.99 -20.42 23.38
CA PHE A 562 8.89 -21.58 23.43
C PHE A 562 10.10 -21.45 22.48
N LEU A 563 9.98 -20.73 21.36
CA LEU A 563 11.10 -20.46 20.45
C LEU A 563 12.22 -19.66 21.11
N ARG A 564 11.92 -18.92 22.18
CA ARG A 564 12.87 -18.12 22.97
C ARG A 564 13.35 -18.84 24.22
N TYR A 565 12.51 -19.70 24.79
CA TYR A 565 12.74 -20.21 26.16
C TYR A 565 12.96 -21.72 26.25
N GLU A 566 12.68 -22.51 25.22
CA GLU A 566 12.95 -23.95 25.25
C GLU A 566 14.46 -24.21 25.05
N GLU A 567 15.11 -24.83 26.04
CA GLU A 567 16.58 -24.98 26.10
C GLU A 567 17.17 -25.72 24.90
N LYS A 568 16.46 -26.74 24.39
CA LYS A 568 16.91 -27.53 23.23
C LYS A 568 17.07 -26.68 21.97
N TYR A 569 16.24 -25.65 21.79
CA TYR A 569 16.33 -24.74 20.65
C TYR A 569 17.43 -23.68 20.88
N GLN A 570 17.61 -23.19 22.11
CA GLN A 570 18.66 -22.21 22.44
C GLN A 570 20.09 -22.74 22.33
N THR A 571 20.26 -24.05 22.13
CA THR A 571 21.57 -24.70 21.99
C THR A 571 21.79 -25.35 20.62
N TYR A 572 20.74 -25.41 19.79
CA TYR A 572 20.81 -25.98 18.45
C TYR A 572 21.72 -25.14 17.55
N ARG A 573 22.59 -25.81 16.78
CA ARG A 573 23.43 -25.15 15.77
C ARG A 573 22.96 -25.56 14.38
N ASP A 574 22.70 -24.57 13.55
CA ASP A 574 22.32 -24.77 12.15
C ASP A 574 23.48 -25.33 11.32
N SER A 575 23.24 -25.54 10.02
CA SER A 575 24.26 -26.02 9.07
C SER A 575 25.45 -25.06 8.91
N SER A 576 25.31 -23.78 9.28
CA SER A 576 26.40 -22.80 9.31
C SER A 576 27.23 -22.83 10.60
N GLY A 577 26.76 -23.57 11.61
CA GLY A 577 27.37 -23.66 12.94
C GLY A 577 26.93 -22.56 13.92
N LYS A 578 25.98 -21.70 13.54
CA LYS A 578 25.41 -20.62 14.37
C LYS A 578 24.30 -21.19 15.25
N ILE A 579 24.18 -20.70 16.48
CA ILE A 579 23.02 -21.04 17.33
C ILE A 579 21.77 -20.44 16.71
N ASP A 580 20.77 -21.26 16.43
CA ASP A 580 19.54 -20.84 15.75
C ASP A 580 18.32 -21.61 16.27
N PRO A 581 17.52 -21.01 17.17
CA PRO A 581 16.32 -21.65 17.71
C PRO A 581 15.25 -21.97 16.66
N TYR A 582 15.13 -21.16 15.60
CA TYR A 582 14.20 -21.42 14.50
C TYR A 582 14.59 -22.67 13.74
N ALA A 583 15.88 -22.82 13.39
CA ALA A 583 16.38 -24.03 12.76
C ALA A 583 16.24 -25.26 13.68
N GLY A 584 16.40 -25.09 14.99
CA GLY A 584 16.18 -26.15 15.97
C GLY A 584 14.74 -26.64 16.00
N TYR A 585 13.77 -25.72 15.92
CA TYR A 585 12.36 -26.08 15.78
C TYR A 585 12.08 -26.81 14.46
N LEU A 586 12.58 -26.27 13.34
CA LEU A 586 12.44 -26.89 12.02
C LEU A 586 12.99 -28.32 12.01
N ARG A 587 14.13 -28.54 12.67
CA ARG A 587 14.75 -29.86 12.79
C ARG A 587 13.83 -30.88 13.46
N ASP A 588 13.26 -30.52 14.60
CA ASP A 588 12.37 -31.40 15.36
C ASP A 588 11.08 -31.67 14.60
N LEU A 589 10.48 -30.63 14.00
CA LEU A 589 9.25 -30.76 13.22
C LEU A 589 9.47 -31.64 11.98
N ARG A 590 10.56 -31.46 11.24
CA ARG A 590 10.92 -32.33 10.12
C ARG A 590 11.13 -33.77 10.57
N ALA A 591 11.79 -33.98 11.71
CA ALA A 591 12.04 -35.30 12.26
C ALA A 591 10.75 -36.05 12.64
N HIS A 592 9.73 -35.33 13.12
CA HIS A 592 8.39 -35.87 13.38
C HIS A 592 7.68 -36.29 12.08
N HIS A 593 7.75 -35.46 11.05
CA HIS A 593 7.02 -35.65 9.79
C HIS A 593 7.75 -36.55 8.77
N LYS A 594 8.70 -37.40 9.18
CA LYS A 594 9.46 -38.24 8.23
C LYS A 594 8.52 -39.10 7.39
N GLY A 595 8.68 -39.03 6.06
CA GLY A 595 7.98 -39.88 5.09
C GLY A 595 6.76 -39.23 4.41
N ILE A 596 6.43 -37.99 4.74
CA ILE A 596 5.48 -37.15 3.98
C ILE A 596 6.12 -35.79 3.65
N PRO A 597 5.69 -35.09 2.59
CA PRO A 597 6.17 -33.74 2.33
C PRO A 597 5.77 -32.77 3.46
N LEU A 598 6.64 -31.80 3.74
CA LEU A 598 6.44 -30.76 4.75
C LEU A 598 6.75 -29.39 4.15
N LEU A 599 5.71 -28.57 4.03
CA LEU A 599 5.74 -27.23 3.49
C LEU A 599 5.67 -26.19 4.61
N VAL A 600 6.55 -25.18 4.58
CA VAL A 600 6.34 -23.96 5.37
C VAL A 600 5.41 -23.05 4.57
N ALA A 601 4.13 -23.05 4.92
CA ALA A 601 3.08 -22.30 4.22
C ALA A 601 3.09 -20.81 4.54
N GLU A 602 3.70 -20.40 5.65
CA GLU A 602 3.99 -19.00 5.98
C GLU A 602 5.27 -18.88 6.79
N TYR A 603 6.11 -17.91 6.43
CA TYR A 603 7.22 -17.41 7.22
C TYR A 603 7.49 -15.95 6.85
N GLY A 604 8.07 -15.17 7.75
CA GLY A 604 8.46 -13.79 7.45
C GLY A 604 8.68 -12.94 8.69
N VAL A 605 9.29 -11.76 8.49
CA VAL A 605 9.32 -10.66 9.45
C VAL A 605 8.89 -9.35 8.75
N PRO A 606 8.33 -8.37 9.45
CA PRO A 606 7.92 -7.10 8.84
C PRO A 606 9.02 -6.03 8.85
N SER A 607 9.00 -5.12 7.87
CA SER A 607 9.90 -3.96 7.75
C SER A 607 9.35 -2.69 8.42
N SER A 608 8.73 -2.84 9.60
CA SER A 608 7.96 -1.78 10.28
C SER A 608 8.77 -0.99 11.31
N ARG A 609 8.25 0.21 11.65
CA ARG A 609 8.76 1.05 12.74
C ARG A 609 8.33 0.55 14.12
N GLY A 610 7.13 -0.02 14.22
CA GLY A 610 6.62 -0.67 15.41
C GLY A 610 7.08 -2.13 15.55
N MET A 611 6.79 -2.71 16.71
CA MET A 611 7.13 -4.09 17.04
C MET A 611 6.13 -4.62 18.06
N THR A 612 5.76 -5.89 17.95
CA THR A 612 4.85 -6.54 18.91
C THR A 612 5.50 -7.67 19.69
N HIS A 613 6.63 -8.22 19.21
CA HIS A 613 7.30 -9.32 19.88
C HIS A 613 8.80 -9.39 19.57
N TYR A 614 9.63 -9.72 20.57
CA TYR A 614 11.04 -10.03 20.35
C TYR A 614 11.20 -11.46 19.83
N GLY A 615 12.05 -11.65 18.83
CA GLY A 615 12.40 -12.99 18.33
C GLY A 615 13.82 -13.39 18.70
N PRO A 616 14.12 -14.71 18.82
CA PRO A 616 15.48 -15.20 18.91
C PRO A 616 16.32 -14.71 17.73
N SER A 617 17.62 -14.55 17.96
CA SER A 617 18.58 -14.09 16.94
C SER A 617 18.24 -12.74 16.28
N GLY A 618 17.43 -11.90 16.94
CA GLY A 618 17.01 -10.60 16.43
C GLY A 618 15.90 -10.68 15.38
N ARG A 619 15.26 -11.83 15.16
CA ARG A 619 14.14 -12.00 14.20
C ARG A 619 12.82 -11.51 14.80
N ASN A 620 12.80 -10.24 15.19
CA ASN A 620 11.66 -9.62 15.86
C ASN A 620 10.45 -9.48 14.94
N GLN A 621 9.25 -9.42 15.53
CA GLN A 621 8.00 -9.11 14.82
C GLN A 621 7.87 -7.59 14.63
N GLY A 622 8.80 -7.03 13.85
CA GLY A 622 8.93 -5.61 13.54
C GLY A 622 10.27 -5.03 13.94
N MET A 623 10.42 -3.73 13.74
CA MET A 623 11.66 -2.99 13.94
C MET A 623 12.84 -3.40 13.03
N HIS A 624 12.53 -3.67 11.76
CA HIS A 624 13.54 -3.95 10.73
C HIS A 624 13.45 -2.93 9.59
N THR A 625 14.59 -2.57 9.01
CA THR A 625 14.64 -1.92 7.70
C THR A 625 14.19 -2.88 6.60
N GLU A 626 13.84 -2.37 5.41
CA GLU A 626 13.55 -3.21 4.24
C GLU A 626 14.70 -4.18 3.90
N LYS A 627 15.95 -3.70 4.06
CA LYS A 627 17.13 -4.53 3.86
C LYS A 627 17.23 -5.64 4.90
N GLU A 628 17.10 -5.31 6.18
CA GLU A 628 17.14 -6.30 7.27
C GLU A 628 16.02 -7.34 7.13
N GLN A 629 14.81 -6.91 6.73
CA GLN A 629 13.72 -7.82 6.39
C GLN A 629 14.15 -8.83 5.32
N GLY A 630 14.72 -8.37 4.20
CA GLY A 630 15.19 -9.23 3.13
C GLY A 630 16.27 -10.22 3.58
N GLU A 631 17.25 -9.75 4.35
CA GLU A 631 18.36 -10.57 4.87
C GLU A 631 17.87 -11.64 5.86
N ILE A 632 16.97 -11.28 6.78
CA ILE A 632 16.37 -12.21 7.74
C ILE A 632 15.51 -13.27 7.02
N ASN A 633 14.67 -12.85 6.08
CA ASN A 633 13.81 -13.78 5.33
C ASN A 633 14.65 -14.72 4.44
N ALA A 634 15.71 -14.24 3.81
CA ALA A 634 16.64 -15.08 3.05
C ALA A 634 17.39 -16.10 3.92
N ASP A 635 17.75 -15.71 5.16
CA ASP A 635 18.38 -16.60 6.14
C ASP A 635 17.40 -17.68 6.64
N MET A 636 16.13 -17.33 6.86
CA MET A 636 15.08 -18.30 7.18
C MET A 636 14.81 -19.27 6.03
N LEU A 637 14.74 -18.78 4.79
CA LEU A 637 14.62 -19.63 3.59
C LEU A 637 15.74 -20.66 3.52
N ARG A 638 16.99 -20.24 3.76
CA ARG A 638 18.13 -21.16 3.83
C ARG A 638 17.91 -22.22 4.91
N ASN A 639 17.49 -21.84 6.12
CA ASN A 639 17.26 -22.79 7.20
C ASN A 639 16.16 -23.82 6.85
N ILE A 640 15.05 -23.36 6.26
CA ILE A 640 13.96 -24.24 5.79
C ILE A 640 14.51 -25.24 4.75
N TYR A 641 15.26 -24.75 3.77
CA TYR A 641 15.89 -25.57 2.75
C TYR A 641 16.88 -26.59 3.33
N GLU A 642 17.76 -26.14 4.22
CA GLU A 642 18.83 -26.97 4.79
C GLU A 642 18.29 -28.06 5.72
N GLU A 643 17.19 -27.80 6.43
CA GLU A 643 16.50 -28.77 7.26
C GLU A 643 15.65 -29.77 6.47
N GLY A 644 15.57 -29.68 5.15
CA GLY A 644 14.95 -30.69 4.29
C GLY A 644 13.43 -30.59 4.18
N TYR A 645 12.92 -29.36 4.12
CA TYR A 645 11.54 -29.08 3.79
C TYR A 645 11.32 -29.06 2.28
N ASP A 646 10.06 -29.16 1.87
CA ASP A 646 9.63 -29.22 0.47
C ASP A 646 9.36 -27.83 -0.13
N GLY A 647 9.27 -26.80 0.70
CA GLY A 647 9.08 -25.45 0.24
C GLY A 647 8.86 -24.44 1.35
N ALA A 648 8.84 -23.17 0.95
CA ALA A 648 8.71 -22.02 1.81
C ALA A 648 7.91 -20.92 1.08
N LEU A 649 6.77 -20.54 1.65
CA LEU A 649 5.92 -19.47 1.11
C LEU A 649 6.03 -18.23 1.99
N LEU A 650 6.57 -17.16 1.43
CA LEU A 650 6.81 -15.93 2.17
C LEU A 650 5.49 -15.22 2.48
N PHE A 651 5.36 -14.69 3.70
CA PHE A 651 4.31 -13.75 4.07
C PHE A 651 4.91 -12.33 4.09
N ALA A 652 4.54 -11.42 3.18
CA ALA A 652 3.54 -11.55 2.10
C ALA A 652 3.92 -10.72 0.85
N TRP A 653 3.07 -10.75 -0.19
CA TRP A 653 3.31 -10.02 -1.44
C TRP A 653 3.44 -8.50 -1.26
N GLN A 654 2.44 -7.86 -0.64
CA GLN A 654 2.42 -6.42 -0.43
C GLN A 654 2.08 -6.02 1.01
N ASP A 655 2.36 -4.76 1.34
CA ASP A 655 1.90 -4.13 2.57
C ASP A 655 0.37 -3.96 2.54
N GLU A 656 -0.30 -4.15 3.67
CA GLU A 656 -1.78 -4.14 3.76
C GLU A 656 -2.23 -3.30 4.96
N TRP A 657 -2.81 -2.13 4.70
CA TRP A 657 -3.05 -1.08 5.72
C TRP A 657 -4.19 -1.40 6.70
N PHE A 658 -5.07 -2.35 6.38
CA PHE A 658 -6.17 -2.74 7.28
C PHE A 658 -5.69 -3.60 8.47
N LYS A 659 -4.49 -4.17 8.37
CA LYS A 659 -3.97 -5.14 9.35
C LYS A 659 -3.75 -4.48 10.70
N PHE A 660 -3.79 -5.28 11.75
CA PHE A 660 -3.68 -4.79 13.12
C PHE A 660 -2.88 -5.74 13.99
N THR A 661 -2.33 -5.23 15.09
CA THR A 661 -1.68 -6.04 16.11
C THR A 661 -2.25 -5.73 17.50
N TRP A 662 -2.15 -6.68 18.43
CA TRP A 662 -2.82 -6.60 19.72
C TRP A 662 -2.37 -5.41 20.59
N ASN A 663 -1.14 -4.90 20.40
CA ASN A 663 -0.59 -3.80 21.18
C ASN A 663 -0.85 -2.41 20.58
N THR A 664 -1.48 -2.33 19.40
CA THR A 664 -1.90 -1.07 18.75
C THR A 664 -3.38 -1.02 18.41
N ILE A 665 -4.10 -2.14 18.32
CA ILE A 665 -5.51 -2.20 17.90
C ILE A 665 -6.42 -1.27 18.72
N ASP A 666 -6.21 -1.16 20.04
CA ASP A 666 -6.99 -0.30 20.91
C ASP A 666 -6.64 1.20 20.77
N LEU A 667 -5.60 1.52 20.00
CA LEU A 667 -5.15 2.87 19.67
C LEU A 667 -5.59 3.31 18.26
N GLU A 668 -6.25 2.44 17.49
CA GLU A 668 -6.72 2.73 16.14
C GLU A 668 -8.25 2.71 16.10
N LEU A 669 -8.81 3.90 16.31
CA LEU A 669 -10.23 4.09 16.52
C LEU A 669 -10.72 5.31 15.73
N PRO A 670 -11.89 5.22 15.06
CA PRO A 670 -12.81 4.09 15.11
C PRO A 670 -12.34 2.93 14.20
N TRP A 671 -12.65 1.69 14.59
CA TRP A 671 -12.04 0.48 14.01
C TRP A 671 -12.37 0.27 12.53
N GLU A 672 -13.49 0.83 12.08
CA GLU A 672 -13.95 0.80 10.69
C GLU A 672 -13.18 1.73 9.75
N ARG A 673 -12.27 2.57 10.27
CA ARG A 673 -11.44 3.48 9.45
C ARG A 673 -9.96 3.11 9.41
N ARG A 674 -9.55 1.97 9.95
CA ARG A 674 -8.14 1.53 10.00
C ARG A 674 -7.51 1.41 8.61
N ALA A 675 -8.25 0.92 7.62
CA ALA A 675 -7.76 0.82 6.25
C ALA A 675 -7.54 2.18 5.55
N MET A 676 -8.00 3.30 6.15
CA MET A 676 -7.98 4.63 5.50
C MET A 676 -6.67 5.38 5.67
N TRP A 677 -5.74 4.84 6.44
CA TRP A 677 -4.44 5.45 6.68
C TRP A 677 -3.42 4.35 6.98
N ASN A 678 -2.15 4.69 6.92
CA ASN A 678 -1.06 3.75 7.13
C ASN A 678 -0.45 4.04 8.50
N ASN A 679 -0.38 3.03 9.38
CA ASN A 679 0.20 3.16 10.69
C ASN A 679 1.56 2.42 10.77
N PRO A 680 2.70 3.13 10.64
CA PRO A 680 4.02 2.51 10.72
C PRO A 680 4.32 1.80 12.06
N LEU A 681 3.56 2.12 13.13
CA LEU A 681 3.69 1.47 14.44
C LEU A 681 2.95 0.13 14.52
N THR A 682 2.05 -0.16 13.58
CA THR A 682 1.39 -1.47 13.46
C THR A 682 2.23 -2.35 12.54
N ASN A 683 2.94 -3.29 13.15
CA ASN A 683 3.93 -4.09 12.42
C ASN A 683 3.31 -4.97 11.33
N GLU A 684 2.06 -5.41 11.50
CA GLU A 684 1.36 -6.31 10.58
C GLU A 684 1.08 -5.67 9.21
N GLU A 685 1.03 -4.34 9.12
CA GLU A 685 0.84 -3.65 7.85
C GLU A 685 2.07 -3.74 6.92
N LYS A 686 3.25 -4.14 7.43
CA LYS A 686 4.55 -3.99 6.74
C LYS A 686 5.27 -5.30 6.40
N PHE A 687 4.53 -6.39 6.17
CA PHE A 687 5.10 -7.68 5.77
C PHE A 687 5.43 -7.79 4.28
N GLY A 688 4.88 -6.91 3.43
CA GLY A 688 5.03 -6.98 1.99
C GLY A 688 6.48 -6.91 1.52
N VAL A 689 6.76 -7.51 0.37
CA VAL A 689 7.97 -7.22 -0.43
C VAL A 689 7.73 -6.07 -1.43
N ILE A 690 6.47 -5.75 -1.68
CA ILE A 690 6.02 -4.52 -2.31
C ILE A 690 5.56 -3.54 -1.23
N ALA A 691 6.19 -2.37 -1.18
CA ALA A 691 5.76 -1.25 -0.36
C ALA A 691 4.52 -0.63 -1.00
N VAL A 692 3.54 -0.31 -0.15
CA VAL A 692 2.36 0.48 -0.53
C VAL A 692 2.44 1.80 0.23
N GLU A 693 2.82 2.85 -0.49
CA GLU A 693 3.24 4.15 0.04
C GLU A 693 2.17 5.22 -0.25
N PRO A 694 1.98 6.22 0.64
CA PRO A 694 1.02 7.31 0.44
C PRO A 694 1.19 8.10 -0.87
N GLY A 695 0.15 8.81 -1.33
CA GLY A 695 0.22 9.63 -2.56
C GLY A 695 0.00 8.83 -3.85
N ASN A 696 -0.53 9.49 -4.89
CA ASN A 696 -0.88 8.86 -6.16
C ASN A 696 0.35 8.43 -6.97
N TYR A 697 1.47 9.13 -6.77
CA TYR A 697 2.72 8.90 -7.49
C TYR A 697 3.92 8.95 -6.54
N ALA A 698 5.01 8.29 -6.94
CA ALA A 698 6.28 8.37 -6.22
C ALA A 698 6.80 9.81 -6.09
N SER A 699 6.47 10.69 -7.04
CA SER A 699 6.81 12.12 -7.00
C SER A 699 6.04 12.93 -5.95
N ASP A 700 4.96 12.37 -5.38
CA ASP A 700 4.15 13.04 -4.36
C ASP A 700 4.78 12.90 -2.95
N GLN A 701 5.68 11.94 -2.78
CA GLN A 701 6.34 11.63 -1.52
C GLN A 701 7.23 12.79 -1.04
N ILE A 702 7.23 13.02 0.28
CA ILE A 702 8.21 13.88 0.94
C ILE A 702 9.37 12.99 1.37
N MET A 703 10.54 13.22 0.76
CA MET A 703 11.74 12.41 0.99
C MET A 703 12.68 13.13 1.95
N LEU A 704 13.11 12.46 3.01
CA LEU A 704 14.15 12.98 3.90
C LEU A 704 15.53 12.90 3.22
N ASP A 705 15.85 13.88 2.38
CA ASP A 705 17.06 13.88 1.54
C ASP A 705 17.85 15.21 1.50
N GLY A 706 17.33 16.22 2.21
CA GLY A 706 17.89 17.55 2.32
C GLY A 706 17.64 18.44 1.11
N LYS A 707 16.86 17.98 0.13
CA LYS A 707 16.32 18.78 -0.97
C LYS A 707 14.97 19.36 -0.53
N THR A 708 14.49 20.37 -1.24
CA THR A 708 13.22 21.04 -0.86
C THR A 708 12.20 21.02 -2.00
N ASN A 709 12.50 20.34 -3.10
CA ASN A 709 11.72 20.45 -4.34
C ASN A 709 10.36 19.74 -4.22
N ASP A 710 10.34 18.62 -3.52
CA ASP A 710 9.14 17.92 -3.07
C ASP A 710 8.28 18.80 -2.16
N TRP A 711 8.88 19.53 -1.21
CA TRP A 711 8.18 20.47 -0.35
C TRP A 711 7.55 21.65 -1.08
N GLU A 712 8.20 22.18 -2.13
CA GLU A 712 7.64 23.29 -2.91
C GLU A 712 6.43 22.87 -3.75
N LYS A 713 6.32 21.58 -4.11
CA LYS A 713 5.18 21.02 -4.87
C LYS A 713 3.95 20.72 -4.00
N ARG A 714 4.07 20.71 -2.67
CA ARG A 714 2.95 20.33 -1.77
C ARG A 714 1.88 21.42 -1.73
N PHE A 715 0.68 21.08 -2.20
CA PHE A 715 -0.52 21.93 -2.07
C PHE A 715 -0.90 22.17 -0.59
N GLN A 716 -0.90 21.12 0.23
CA GLN A 716 -1.25 21.22 1.66
C GLN A 716 -0.02 21.46 2.54
N ARG A 717 0.54 22.68 2.45
CA ARG A 717 1.71 23.11 3.21
C ARG A 717 1.45 24.45 3.90
N VAL A 718 1.79 24.53 5.19
CA VAL A 718 1.78 25.80 5.94
C VAL A 718 3.21 26.18 6.27
N LYS A 719 3.58 27.44 5.98
CA LYS A 719 4.92 27.98 6.24
C LYS A 719 4.85 29.16 7.21
N ARG A 720 5.82 29.25 8.13
CA ARG A 720 6.05 30.42 8.98
C ARG A 720 7.54 30.69 9.15
N SER A 721 7.92 31.97 9.07
CA SER A 721 9.28 32.42 9.35
C SER A 721 9.44 32.75 10.84
N TYR A 722 10.54 32.30 11.41
CA TYR A 722 10.96 32.54 12.80
C TYR A 722 12.34 33.21 12.80
N PRO A 723 12.80 33.77 13.93
CA PRO A 723 14.17 34.24 14.05
C PRO A 723 15.17 33.10 13.71
N GLY A 724 15.88 33.25 12.59
CA GLY A 724 16.98 32.37 12.17
C GLY A 724 16.59 31.16 11.31
N PHE A 725 15.29 30.85 11.16
CA PHE A 725 14.85 29.72 10.33
C PHE A 725 13.40 29.89 9.85
N ASP A 726 13.05 29.19 8.78
CA ASP A 726 11.67 28.99 8.35
C ASP A 726 11.20 27.58 8.74
N LEU A 727 9.96 27.46 9.19
CA LEU A 727 9.27 26.19 9.43
C LEU A 727 8.20 25.97 8.35
N SER A 728 8.22 24.82 7.71
CA SER A 728 7.14 24.31 6.86
C SER A 728 6.57 23.03 7.47
N VAL A 729 5.25 22.87 7.40
CA VAL A 729 4.54 21.67 7.87
C VAL A 729 3.63 21.15 6.76
N SER A 730 3.65 19.84 6.54
CA SER A 730 2.77 19.12 5.61
C SER A 730 2.44 17.74 6.17
N HIS A 731 1.66 16.93 5.45
CA HIS A 731 1.35 15.56 5.83
C HIS A 731 1.15 14.67 4.60
N ASP A 732 1.10 13.37 4.85
CA ASP A 732 0.49 12.36 4.00
C ASP A 732 -0.37 11.40 4.86
N GLU A 733 -0.86 10.32 4.25
CA GLU A 733 -1.71 9.31 4.88
C GLU A 733 -1.00 8.50 6.00
N ALA A 734 0.31 8.68 6.22
CA ALA A 734 1.09 7.96 7.24
C ALA A 734 1.78 8.88 8.27
N TYR A 735 2.18 10.09 7.87
CA TYR A 735 3.06 10.96 8.64
C TYR A 735 2.64 12.44 8.63
N LEU A 736 2.95 13.12 9.72
CA LEU A 736 3.14 14.57 9.73
C LEU A 736 4.62 14.88 9.42
N PHE A 737 4.87 15.83 8.51
CA PHE A 737 6.22 16.25 8.14
C PHE A 737 6.51 17.68 8.60
N LEU A 738 7.75 17.92 9.05
CA LEU A 738 8.29 19.25 9.35
C LEU A 738 9.59 19.48 8.57
N MET A 739 9.73 20.63 7.93
CA MET A 739 11.00 21.10 7.37
C MET A 739 11.41 22.41 8.04
N LEU A 740 12.62 22.43 8.61
CA LEU A 740 13.23 23.62 9.17
C LEU A 740 14.42 24.05 8.30
N LYS A 741 14.32 25.23 7.69
CA LYS A 741 15.36 25.80 6.83
C LYS A 741 16.03 26.99 7.51
N LYS A 742 17.30 26.87 7.91
CA LYS A 742 18.07 27.98 8.48
C LYS A 742 18.24 29.12 7.48
N HIS A 743 18.16 30.34 8.00
CA HIS A 743 18.48 31.55 7.24
C HIS A 743 19.99 31.69 7.00
N GLU A 744 20.80 31.27 7.96
CA GLU A 744 22.27 31.30 7.90
C GLU A 744 22.88 30.04 8.53
N GLY A 745 23.91 29.51 7.88
CA GLY A 745 24.67 28.34 8.36
C GLY A 745 23.94 27.00 8.20
N ASP A 746 24.65 25.94 8.56
CA ASP A 746 24.17 24.57 8.45
C ASP A 746 23.62 24.08 9.79
N TRP A 747 22.75 23.07 9.77
CA TRP A 747 22.37 22.32 10.97
C TRP A 747 23.54 21.45 11.44
N ASP A 748 23.92 21.60 12.70
CA ASP A 748 24.95 20.80 13.37
C ASP A 748 24.48 20.45 14.77
N PHE A 749 23.91 19.26 14.93
CA PHE A 749 23.38 18.79 16.22
C PHE A 749 24.44 18.45 17.27
N SER A 750 25.74 18.63 16.99
CA SER A 750 26.75 18.65 18.04
C SER A 750 26.71 19.95 18.85
N THR A 751 26.15 21.03 18.28
CA THR A 751 26.07 22.36 18.90
C THR A 751 24.68 22.99 18.88
N ASP A 752 23.83 22.60 17.94
CA ASP A 752 22.44 22.97 17.82
C ASP A 752 21.54 22.04 18.64
N ARG A 753 20.37 22.55 19.02
CA ARG A 753 19.32 21.79 19.70
C ARG A 753 17.95 22.33 19.32
N LEU A 754 16.98 21.45 19.17
CA LEU A 754 15.57 21.80 19.03
C LEU A 754 14.74 21.17 20.14
N ASP A 755 13.79 21.93 20.68
CA ASP A 755 12.69 21.43 21.50
C ASP A 755 11.38 21.89 20.85
N ILE A 756 10.61 20.94 20.33
CA ILE A 756 9.38 21.18 19.58
C ILE A 756 8.21 20.65 20.39
N GLY A 757 7.34 21.55 20.83
CA GLY A 757 6.09 21.20 21.51
C GLY A 757 4.96 21.00 20.50
N PHE A 758 4.18 19.93 20.68
CA PHE A 758 2.98 19.65 19.90
C PHE A 758 1.72 19.70 20.77
N ASP A 759 0.74 20.46 20.31
CA ASP A 759 -0.63 20.50 20.82
C ASP A 759 -1.54 19.83 19.79
N THR A 760 -2.25 18.80 20.22
CA THR A 760 -3.19 18.04 19.38
C THR A 760 -4.60 18.05 19.93
N LEU A 761 -4.74 18.30 21.24
CA LEU A 761 -6.00 18.34 21.95
C LEU A 761 -5.86 19.32 23.12
N SER A 762 -6.87 20.15 23.37
CA SER A 762 -6.84 21.03 24.54
C SER A 762 -6.58 20.26 25.85
N GLY A 763 -5.55 20.65 26.56
CA GLY A 763 -5.04 19.99 27.77
C GLY A 763 -3.53 20.13 27.84
N GLY A 764 -2.87 19.50 28.82
CA GLY A 764 -1.41 19.33 28.78
C GLY A 764 -0.65 20.20 29.77
N SER A 765 0.54 20.64 29.37
CA SER A 765 1.36 21.57 30.16
C SER A 765 2.16 22.53 29.30
N ARG A 766 2.31 23.77 29.76
CA ARG A 766 3.26 24.75 29.19
C ARG A 766 4.71 24.51 29.54
N THR A 767 5.02 23.52 30.38
CA THR A 767 6.40 23.21 30.81
C THR A 767 6.66 21.73 30.65
N ALA A 768 7.92 21.36 30.42
CA ALA A 768 8.33 19.97 30.33
C ALA A 768 9.60 19.73 31.16
N ASP A 769 9.63 18.69 31.98
CA ASP A 769 10.80 18.29 32.76
C ASP A 769 12.01 17.94 31.86
N LYS A 770 11.75 17.49 30.62
CA LYS A 770 12.78 17.23 29.60
C LYS A 770 13.28 18.48 28.88
N ALA A 771 12.60 19.61 29.01
CA ALA A 771 12.98 20.90 28.44
C ALA A 771 13.07 21.99 29.53
N PRO A 772 13.99 21.86 30.50
CA PRO A 772 14.07 22.78 31.63
C PRO A 772 14.40 24.21 31.16
N GLY A 773 13.65 25.18 31.69
CA GLY A 773 13.82 26.60 31.37
C GLY A 773 13.03 27.08 30.14
N ILE A 774 12.36 26.18 29.41
CA ILE A 774 11.41 26.52 28.35
C ILE A 774 9.99 26.62 28.94
N THR A 775 9.23 27.60 28.46
CA THR A 775 7.79 27.73 28.75
C THR A 775 7.08 27.98 27.44
N PHE A 776 6.26 27.02 27.02
CA PHE A 776 5.46 27.08 25.81
C PHE A 776 4.31 28.07 25.96
N SER A 777 3.90 28.67 24.85
CA SER A 777 2.78 29.61 24.81
C SER A 777 1.41 28.92 24.91
N GLN A 778 1.36 27.66 24.46
CA GLN A 778 0.22 26.74 24.58
C GLN A 778 0.58 25.55 25.46
N ASP A 779 -0.44 24.85 25.95
CA ASP A 779 -0.23 23.57 26.63
C ASP A 779 0.08 22.50 25.56
N ILE A 780 1.00 21.57 25.87
CA ILE A 780 1.44 20.55 24.91
C ILE A 780 1.27 19.14 25.48
N GLU A 781 0.90 18.21 24.60
CA GLU A 781 0.85 16.77 24.87
C GLU A 781 2.18 16.10 24.54
N PHE A 782 2.90 16.59 23.53
CA PHE A 782 4.13 15.95 23.06
C PHE A 782 5.29 16.93 22.98
N LEU A 783 6.49 16.40 23.24
CA LEU A 783 7.75 17.13 23.13
C LEU A 783 8.72 16.32 22.27
N LEU A 784 9.05 16.82 21.09
CA LEU A 784 10.20 16.33 20.33
C LEU A 784 11.45 17.11 20.73
N GLN A 785 12.43 16.41 21.28
CA GLN A 785 13.76 16.93 21.54
C GLN A 785 14.72 16.42 20.47
N MET A 786 15.47 17.31 19.82
CA MET A 786 16.52 16.96 18.88
C MET A 786 17.88 17.43 19.38
N GLN A 787 18.78 16.48 19.61
CA GLN A 787 20.14 16.68 20.12
C GLN A 787 21.17 15.81 19.37
N GLY A 788 20.82 15.38 18.16
CA GLY A 788 21.67 14.55 17.31
C GLY A 788 21.38 13.06 17.43
N GLU A 789 22.20 12.27 16.73
CA GLU A 789 22.03 10.82 16.60
C GLU A 789 22.02 10.12 17.97
N GLY A 790 21.01 9.26 18.18
CA GLY A 790 20.81 8.52 19.44
C GLY A 790 20.24 9.35 20.61
N ASN A 791 20.17 10.67 20.49
CA ASN A 791 19.68 11.57 21.54
C ASN A 791 18.42 12.37 21.15
N SER A 792 17.90 12.17 19.93
CA SER A 792 16.64 12.74 19.47
C SER A 792 15.46 11.83 19.83
N ARG A 793 14.41 12.39 20.44
CA ARG A 793 13.28 11.61 20.99
C ARG A 793 12.00 12.44 21.08
N ILE A 794 10.87 11.82 20.76
CA ILE A 794 9.54 12.32 21.12
C ILE A 794 9.08 11.73 22.46
N PHE A 795 8.63 12.61 23.35
CA PHE A 795 8.07 12.27 24.65
C PHE A 795 6.57 12.63 24.68
N VAL A 796 5.82 11.94 25.54
CA VAL A 796 4.40 12.17 25.78
C VAL A 796 4.16 12.68 27.20
N ASN A 797 3.25 13.63 27.38
CA ASN A 797 2.81 14.11 28.68
C ASN A 797 2.24 12.91 29.47
N SER A 798 2.66 12.76 30.72
CA SER A 798 2.34 11.58 31.54
C SER A 798 0.83 11.33 31.68
N ALA A 799 0.00 12.38 31.63
CA ALA A 799 -1.45 12.23 31.76
C ALA A 799 -2.13 11.84 30.44
N TYR A 800 -1.42 11.95 29.32
CA TYR A 800 -1.86 11.58 27.98
C TYR A 800 -1.30 10.22 27.53
N ASP A 801 -0.37 9.65 28.31
CA ASP A 801 0.32 8.39 27.99
C ASP A 801 -0.58 7.16 28.18
N GLN A 802 -0.86 6.46 27.08
CA GLN A 802 -1.66 5.24 27.07
C GLN A 802 -0.98 4.09 27.83
N HIS A 803 0.36 4.02 27.78
CA HIS A 803 1.13 2.88 28.29
C HIS A 803 1.11 2.80 29.81
N THR A 804 1.45 3.89 30.49
CA THR A 804 1.40 3.96 31.96
C THR A 804 -0.03 4.01 32.49
N TRP A 805 -1.00 4.48 31.72
CA TRP A 805 -2.41 4.37 32.08
C TRP A 805 -2.87 2.91 32.08
N LEU A 806 -2.71 2.20 30.95
CA LEU A 806 -3.24 0.85 30.81
C LEU A 806 -2.45 -0.14 31.67
N TYR A 807 -1.14 -0.23 31.48
CA TYR A 807 -0.34 -1.30 32.08
C TYR A 807 0.13 -0.97 33.50
N GLY A 808 0.38 0.31 33.79
CA GLY A 808 0.75 0.79 35.13
C GLY A 808 -0.47 0.93 36.05
N TYR A 809 -1.37 1.86 35.72
CA TYR A 809 -2.49 2.24 36.59
C TYR A 809 -3.66 1.24 36.59
N ILE A 810 -4.16 0.85 35.41
CA ILE A 810 -5.31 -0.05 35.31
C ILE A 810 -4.94 -1.50 35.63
N LYS A 811 -3.81 -1.99 35.10
CA LYS A 811 -3.40 -3.41 35.24
C LYS A 811 -2.40 -3.67 36.36
N GLY A 812 -1.70 -2.67 36.89
CA GLY A 812 -0.73 -2.84 37.97
C GLY A 812 0.49 -3.70 37.62
N MET A 813 0.90 -3.73 36.34
CA MET A 813 1.97 -4.60 35.84
C MET A 813 3.38 -4.07 36.13
N PHE A 814 3.53 -2.77 36.37
CA PHE A 814 4.77 -2.14 36.79
C PHE A 814 4.51 -0.93 37.71
N PRO A 815 5.53 -0.43 38.45
CA PRO A 815 5.35 0.70 39.36
C PRO A 815 4.81 1.95 38.64
N TRP A 816 3.76 2.53 39.21
CA TRP A 816 3.09 3.74 38.69
C TRP A 816 3.18 4.88 39.71
N ASP A 817 3.30 6.12 39.22
CA ASP A 817 3.39 7.34 40.03
C ASP A 817 2.08 8.13 39.97
N GLU A 818 1.52 8.47 41.14
CA GLU A 818 0.25 9.21 41.23
C GLU A 818 0.26 10.58 40.52
N ARG A 819 1.44 11.15 40.32
CA ARG A 819 1.59 12.43 39.60
C ARG A 819 1.35 12.28 38.11
N TYR A 820 1.40 11.07 37.56
CA TYR A 820 1.25 10.86 36.11
C TYR A 820 -0.11 11.29 35.60
N ASN A 821 -1.18 11.21 36.40
CA ASN A 821 -2.51 11.67 35.99
C ASN A 821 -2.71 13.20 36.05
N GLN A 822 -1.66 13.99 36.33
CA GLN A 822 -1.73 15.45 36.48
C GLN A 822 -1.01 16.14 35.32
N ALA A 823 -1.73 16.38 34.22
CA ALA A 823 -1.15 16.92 32.97
C ALA A 823 -0.30 18.18 33.19
N ASN A 824 -0.77 19.10 34.03
CA ASN A 824 -0.14 20.39 34.30
C ASN A 824 1.20 20.31 35.05
N LYS A 825 1.60 19.14 35.56
CA LYS A 825 2.91 18.94 36.21
C LYS A 825 4.07 18.95 35.22
N GLY A 826 3.80 18.84 33.91
CA GLY A 826 4.83 18.90 32.89
C GLY A 826 5.80 17.72 32.95
N LEU A 827 5.30 16.54 33.34
CA LEU A 827 6.08 15.30 33.34
C LEU A 827 5.95 14.66 31.95
N PHE A 828 7.06 14.46 31.26
CA PHE A 828 7.10 13.85 29.94
C PHE A 828 7.80 12.50 30.01
N LEU A 829 7.10 11.47 29.54
CA LEU A 829 7.53 10.08 29.56
C LEU A 829 7.99 9.64 28.16
N PRO A 830 8.92 8.67 28.06
CA PRO A 830 9.22 8.05 26.78
C PRO A 830 7.97 7.36 26.21
N TRP A 831 7.72 7.52 24.91
CA TRP A 831 6.60 6.87 24.23
C TRP A 831 6.92 5.39 24.03
N LYS A 832 6.07 4.48 24.53
CA LYS A 832 6.33 3.03 24.56
C LYS A 832 5.18 2.17 24.03
N LEU A 833 5.55 1.06 23.39
CA LEU A 833 4.67 -0.09 23.13
C LEU A 833 4.97 -1.22 24.12
N THR A 834 3.94 -1.96 24.51
CA THR A 834 4.11 -3.23 25.22
C THR A 834 4.37 -4.35 24.22
N LEU A 835 5.30 -5.24 24.53
CA LEU A 835 5.67 -6.38 23.67
C LEU A 835 5.32 -7.73 24.30
N ASN A 836 5.45 -7.82 25.61
CA ASN A 836 5.05 -9.01 26.33
C ASN A 836 4.72 -8.69 27.78
N LYS A 837 3.82 -9.47 28.37
CA LYS A 837 3.49 -9.37 29.80
C LYS A 837 4.58 -10.10 30.61
N THR A 838 4.53 -9.99 31.93
CA THR A 838 5.35 -10.86 32.79
C THR A 838 4.94 -12.32 32.57
N LEU A 839 5.91 -13.18 32.26
CA LEU A 839 5.68 -14.59 31.95
C LEU A 839 6.33 -15.50 33.00
N TYR A 840 5.66 -16.58 33.35
CA TYR A 840 6.23 -17.64 34.20
C TYR A 840 6.53 -18.87 33.34
N LEU A 841 7.80 -19.25 33.29
CA LEU A 841 8.30 -20.37 32.50
C LEU A 841 8.15 -21.67 33.32
N PRO A 842 7.27 -22.62 32.93
CA PRO A 842 6.86 -23.71 33.81
C PRO A 842 7.99 -24.70 34.14
N GLN A 843 8.79 -25.08 33.15
CA GLN A 843 9.86 -26.08 33.31
C GLN A 843 11.06 -25.49 34.04
N SER A 844 11.52 -24.31 33.63
CA SER A 844 12.68 -23.64 34.23
C SER A 844 12.38 -22.98 35.58
N LYS A 845 11.10 -22.79 35.92
CA LYS A 845 10.61 -22.11 37.14
C LYS A 845 11.12 -20.68 37.31
N ASN A 846 11.37 -20.03 36.18
CA ASN A 846 11.85 -18.65 36.13
C ASN A 846 10.71 -17.71 35.70
N THR A 847 10.75 -16.48 36.17
CA THR A 847 9.84 -15.42 35.73
C THR A 847 10.59 -14.45 34.83
N VAL A 848 10.09 -14.30 33.59
CA VAL A 848 10.57 -13.31 32.63
C VAL A 848 9.82 -11.99 32.90
N PRO A 849 10.53 -10.85 32.96
CA PRO A 849 9.90 -9.57 33.24
C PRO A 849 8.99 -9.11 32.09
N PHE A 850 8.12 -8.14 32.39
CA PHE A 850 7.36 -7.38 31.40
C PHE A 850 8.30 -6.75 30.35
N GLU A 851 7.93 -6.84 29.07
CA GLU A 851 8.72 -6.35 27.95
C GLU A 851 8.03 -5.17 27.26
N GLU A 852 8.80 -4.11 27.02
CA GLU A 852 8.34 -2.88 26.40
C GLU A 852 9.41 -2.34 25.44
N LEU A 853 8.97 -1.59 24.42
CA LEU A 853 9.83 -0.91 23.44
C LEU A 853 9.57 0.58 23.48
N GLU A 854 10.63 1.37 23.62
CA GLU A 854 10.56 2.80 23.39
C GLU A 854 10.59 3.10 21.89
N VAL A 855 9.43 3.38 21.31
CA VAL A 855 9.33 3.73 19.87
C VAL A 855 9.38 5.25 19.64
N GLY A 856 9.48 6.07 20.69
CA GLY A 856 9.69 7.52 20.55
C GLY A 856 11.11 7.95 20.14
N ILE A 857 12.08 7.05 19.98
CA ILE A 857 13.46 7.39 19.58
C ILE A 857 13.51 7.78 18.09
N MET A 858 13.94 8.99 17.77
CA MET A 858 13.96 9.49 16.39
C MET A 858 15.24 9.06 15.66
N LYS A 859 15.10 8.23 14.63
CA LYS A 859 16.22 7.63 13.90
C LYS A 859 16.73 8.59 12.81
N PRO A 860 18.02 8.92 12.73
CA PRO A 860 18.53 9.65 11.57
C PRO A 860 18.61 8.74 10.34
N GLY A 861 18.48 9.31 9.14
CA GLY A 861 18.82 8.60 7.90
C GLY A 861 18.19 9.22 6.65
N MET A 862 18.66 8.75 5.50
CA MET A 862 18.13 9.11 4.18
C MET A 862 16.85 8.31 3.90
N ALA A 863 15.78 8.96 3.44
CA ALA A 863 14.54 8.26 3.06
C ALA A 863 14.33 8.09 1.55
N ASP A 864 15.30 8.51 0.72
CA ASP A 864 15.32 8.25 -0.72
C ASP A 864 15.70 6.77 -1.01
N PRO A 865 14.79 5.92 -1.54
CA PRO A 865 15.06 4.51 -1.81
C PRO A 865 16.16 4.24 -2.85
N GLU A 866 16.46 5.22 -3.71
CA GLU A 866 17.50 5.13 -4.73
C GLU A 866 18.90 5.45 -4.17
N ASP A 867 18.99 5.99 -2.95
CA ASP A 867 20.26 6.30 -2.31
C ASP A 867 20.85 5.05 -1.61
N PRO A 868 22.16 4.75 -1.75
CA PRO A 868 22.81 3.65 -1.04
C PRO A 868 22.73 3.73 0.49
N ALA A 869 22.50 4.91 1.06
CA ALA A 869 22.31 5.15 2.49
C ALA A 869 20.84 5.12 2.93
N PHE A 870 19.92 4.69 2.05
CA PHE A 870 18.50 4.55 2.36
C PHE A 870 18.26 3.78 3.67
N ASN A 871 17.39 4.34 4.50
CA ASN A 871 16.93 3.74 5.73
C ASN A 871 15.41 3.93 5.82
N SER A 872 14.65 2.87 5.56
CA SER A 872 13.19 2.88 5.61
C SER A 872 12.62 3.26 6.99
N LEU A 873 13.43 3.25 8.04
CA LEU A 873 13.06 3.61 9.42
C LEU A 873 13.53 5.01 9.84
N ALA A 874 14.15 5.79 8.95
CA ALA A 874 14.63 7.14 9.29
C ALA A 874 13.46 8.05 9.70
N ASP A 875 13.56 8.81 10.77
CA ASP A 875 12.55 9.80 11.18
C ASP A 875 13.00 11.24 10.88
N TRP A 876 14.30 11.47 10.64
CA TRP A 876 14.82 12.79 10.31
C TRP A 876 16.13 12.75 9.52
N TYR A 877 16.38 13.81 8.75
CA TYR A 877 17.63 14.01 8.02
C TYR A 877 18.01 15.49 7.99
N ALA A 878 19.29 15.80 8.14
CA ALA A 878 19.79 17.17 8.08
C ALA A 878 20.96 17.27 7.10
N LYS A 879 20.88 18.23 6.17
CA LYS A 879 21.91 18.48 5.16
C LYS A 879 21.97 19.97 4.85
N GLY A 880 23.15 20.56 5.06
CA GLY A 880 23.33 22.00 4.93
C GLY A 880 22.36 22.74 5.86
N ASN A 881 21.65 23.72 5.32
CA ASN A 881 20.68 24.52 6.06
C ASN A 881 19.28 23.90 6.16
N VAL A 882 19.06 22.68 5.64
CA VAL A 882 17.75 22.00 5.63
C VAL A 882 17.76 20.86 6.64
N LEU A 883 16.72 20.82 7.47
CA LEU A 883 16.39 19.71 8.36
C LEU A 883 14.97 19.28 8.04
N GLU A 884 14.78 17.98 7.85
CA GLU A 884 13.49 17.36 7.58
C GLU A 884 13.20 16.31 8.64
N ILE A 885 11.94 16.25 9.07
CA ILE A 885 11.46 15.38 10.12
C ILE A 885 10.13 14.79 9.65
N ARG A 886 9.96 13.47 9.78
CA ARG A 886 8.67 12.79 9.62
C ARG A 886 8.26 12.14 10.94
N ILE A 887 6.97 12.23 11.28
CA ILE A 887 6.43 11.75 12.55
C ILE A 887 5.19 10.90 12.25
N PRO A 888 5.19 9.58 12.55
CA PRO A 888 3.99 8.76 12.45
C PRO A 888 2.83 9.38 13.24
N TRP A 889 1.64 9.44 12.63
CA TRP A 889 0.47 10.09 13.24
C TRP A 889 0.17 9.59 14.67
N MET A 890 0.30 8.29 14.92
CA MET A 890 0.06 7.69 16.24
C MET A 890 1.05 8.17 17.33
N LEU A 891 2.28 8.59 16.99
CA LEU A 891 3.20 9.20 17.96
C LEU A 891 2.70 10.58 18.46
N LEU A 892 1.75 11.19 17.75
CA LEU A 892 1.06 12.42 18.12
C LEU A 892 -0.36 12.16 18.65
N GLY A 893 -0.67 10.93 19.03
CA GLY A 893 -1.94 10.60 19.69
C GLY A 893 -3.12 10.41 18.74
N PHE A 894 -2.89 10.42 17.42
CA PHE A 894 -3.95 10.18 16.45
C PHE A 894 -4.35 8.71 16.44
N THR A 895 -5.66 8.49 16.56
CA THR A 895 -6.31 7.20 16.40
C THR A 895 -6.82 7.00 14.97
N ASP A 896 -7.10 8.10 14.27
CA ASP A 896 -7.44 8.15 12.86
C ASP A 896 -7.16 9.57 12.30
N PRO A 897 -6.03 9.81 11.60
CA PRO A 897 -5.74 11.10 11.01
C PRO A 897 -6.67 11.47 9.85
N SER A 898 -7.32 10.48 9.20
CA SER A 898 -8.23 10.70 8.07
C SER A 898 -9.49 11.45 8.48
N SER A 899 -10.00 11.18 9.69
CA SER A 899 -11.13 11.87 10.31
C SER A 899 -10.72 12.79 11.48
N LYS A 900 -9.42 13.06 11.62
CA LYS A 900 -8.80 13.93 12.65
C LYS A 900 -9.08 13.50 14.10
N GLN A 901 -9.14 12.21 14.36
CA GLN A 901 -9.36 11.68 15.70
C GLN A 901 -8.04 11.49 16.44
N VAL A 902 -8.02 11.98 17.67
CA VAL A 902 -6.99 11.72 18.68
C VAL A 902 -7.64 11.09 19.90
N TRP A 903 -6.88 10.39 20.75
CA TRP A 903 -7.46 9.88 22.00
C TRP A 903 -7.54 10.96 23.08
N LYS A 904 -8.63 10.99 23.85
CA LYS A 904 -8.72 11.84 25.05
C LYS A 904 -7.74 11.38 26.14
N TYR A 905 -7.34 12.29 27.04
CA TYR A 905 -6.58 12.02 28.27
C TYR A 905 -7.10 10.77 29.01
N PRO A 906 -6.37 9.63 28.95
CA PRO A 906 -6.93 8.32 29.29
C PRO A 906 -7.21 8.15 30.79
N TYR A 907 -6.44 8.82 31.66
CA TYR A 907 -6.72 8.84 33.10
C TYR A 907 -8.04 9.53 33.46
N GLU A 908 -8.41 10.59 32.75
CA GLU A 908 -9.67 11.32 32.97
C GLU A 908 -10.83 10.58 32.30
N ALA A 909 -10.63 10.12 31.07
CA ALA A 909 -11.65 9.45 30.28
C ALA A 909 -11.91 8.00 30.73
N ASN A 910 -10.98 7.41 31.49
CA ASN A 910 -10.97 5.99 31.86
C ASN A 910 -11.06 5.07 30.62
N GLY A 911 -10.34 5.42 29.56
CA GLY A 911 -10.35 4.72 28.28
C GLY A 911 -9.60 5.48 27.20
N ILE A 912 -9.29 4.77 26.10
CA ILE A 912 -8.90 5.40 24.83
C ILE A 912 -10.20 5.81 24.14
N VAL A 913 -10.51 7.11 24.19
CA VAL A 913 -11.77 7.65 23.65
C VAL A 913 -11.44 8.59 22.50
N PRO A 914 -11.81 8.26 21.24
CA PRO A 914 -11.61 9.14 20.10
C PRO A 914 -12.29 10.49 20.30
N THR A 915 -11.58 11.56 19.96
CA THR A 915 -12.05 12.94 20.04
C THR A 915 -11.45 13.71 18.88
N GLU A 916 -12.25 14.58 18.27
CA GLU A 916 -11.82 15.38 17.14
C GLU A 916 -10.76 16.42 17.55
N SER A 917 -9.62 16.37 16.87
CA SER A 917 -8.57 17.38 16.96
C SER A 917 -8.88 18.56 16.04
N GLN A 918 -8.57 19.78 16.52
CA GLN A 918 -8.69 20.99 15.69
C GLN A 918 -7.47 21.20 14.77
N GLY A 919 -6.49 20.29 14.80
CA GLY A 919 -5.22 20.39 14.06
C GLY A 919 -4.03 20.14 14.97
N VAL A 920 -2.82 20.32 14.43
CA VAL A 920 -1.57 20.18 15.19
C VAL A 920 -0.93 21.55 15.39
N GLY A 921 -0.86 22.02 16.62
CA GLY A 921 -0.11 23.20 17.00
C GLY A 921 1.37 22.85 17.18
N VAL A 922 2.27 23.52 16.47
CA VAL A 922 3.72 23.29 16.48
C VAL A 922 4.46 24.51 17.03
N GLU A 923 5.15 24.36 18.16
CA GLU A 923 5.94 25.43 18.79
C GLU A 923 7.41 25.03 18.90
N VAL A 924 8.29 25.72 18.15
CA VAL A 924 9.71 25.35 18.00
C VAL A 924 10.62 26.29 18.77
N PHE A 925 11.29 25.76 19.80
CA PHE A 925 12.43 26.42 20.45
C PHE A 925 13.73 25.91 19.84
N ALA A 926 14.45 26.80 19.15
CA ALA A 926 15.70 26.46 18.47
C ALA A 926 16.89 27.17 19.13
N HIS A 927 17.94 26.39 19.40
CA HIS A 927 19.24 26.87 19.84
C HIS A 927 20.27 26.59 18.75
N SER A 928 21.11 27.58 18.42
CA SER A 928 22.28 27.37 17.58
C SER A 928 23.56 27.78 18.27
N ASN A 929 24.60 26.95 18.15
CA ASN A 929 25.85 27.12 18.89
C ASN A 929 25.62 27.31 20.40
N HIS A 930 24.72 26.50 20.97
CA HIS A 930 24.28 26.57 22.36
C HIS A 930 23.61 27.89 22.79
N LYS A 931 23.20 28.75 21.86
CA LYS A 931 22.49 30.01 22.14
C LYS A 931 21.09 29.99 21.53
N PRO A 932 20.07 30.48 22.24
CA PRO A 932 18.72 30.55 21.69
C PRO A 932 18.65 31.58 20.55
N TYR A 933 17.91 31.25 19.49
CA TYR A 933 17.61 32.22 18.41
C TYR A 933 16.74 33.37 18.88
N SER A 934 15.91 33.16 19.89
CA SER A 934 15.02 34.16 20.49
C SER A 934 14.93 33.97 21.99
N THR A 935 14.85 35.07 22.73
CA THR A 935 14.52 35.07 24.17
C THR A 935 13.01 35.16 24.43
N GLU A 936 12.21 35.49 23.41
CA GLU A 936 10.75 35.48 23.47
C GLU A 936 10.20 34.12 23.02
N ALA A 937 9.10 33.69 23.64
CA ALA A 937 8.41 32.45 23.26
C ALA A 937 7.92 32.56 21.80
N PRO A 938 8.24 31.58 20.94
CA PRO A 938 7.85 31.59 19.54
C PRO A 938 6.34 31.38 19.42
N LYS A 939 5.71 32.03 18.45
CA LYS A 939 4.28 31.83 18.20
C LYS A 939 4.05 30.44 17.56
N PRO A 940 3.10 29.63 18.06
CA PRO A 940 2.84 28.30 17.53
C PRO A 940 2.22 28.36 16.13
N LEU A 941 2.67 27.50 15.23
CA LEU A 941 2.07 27.29 13.90
C LEU A 941 0.97 26.25 14.05
N LEU A 942 -0.28 26.59 13.73
CA LEU A 942 -1.38 25.62 13.68
C LEU A 942 -1.44 25.01 12.27
N TYR A 943 -1.33 23.69 12.19
CA TYR A 943 -1.50 22.94 10.95
C TYR A 943 -2.88 22.26 10.92
N GLN A 944 -3.62 22.47 9.84
CA GLN A 944 -4.91 21.87 9.58
C GLN A 944 -4.91 21.30 8.16
N TRP A 945 -5.57 20.16 7.97
CA TRP A 945 -5.72 19.50 6.67
C TRP A 945 -7.20 19.19 6.38
N LYS A 946 -7.51 18.79 5.15
CA LYS A 946 -8.83 18.25 4.80
C LYS A 946 -8.92 16.79 5.22
N GLN A 947 -10.06 16.37 5.74
CA GLN A 947 -10.34 14.94 5.96
C GLN A 947 -10.34 14.19 4.62
N TRP A 948 -10.10 12.88 4.67
CA TRP A 948 -10.18 12.00 3.51
C TRP A 948 -10.95 10.72 3.86
N ASP A 949 -11.68 10.17 2.89
CA ASP A 949 -12.43 8.93 3.05
C ASP A 949 -11.80 7.74 2.34
N LEU A 950 -11.02 7.97 1.30
CA LEU A 950 -10.16 6.97 0.68
C LEU A 950 -8.72 7.52 0.63
N PRO A 951 -7.71 6.72 0.99
CA PRO A 951 -6.32 7.15 0.88
C PRO A 951 -5.86 7.13 -0.57
N THR A 952 -4.90 8.00 -0.89
CA THR A 952 -4.11 7.87 -2.11
C THR A 952 -2.88 7.01 -1.83
N TYR A 953 -2.49 6.18 -2.81
CA TYR A 953 -1.34 5.31 -2.67
C TYR A 953 -0.72 4.93 -4.01
N HIS A 954 0.54 4.50 -3.96
CA HIS A 954 1.25 3.88 -5.06
C HIS A 954 2.15 2.76 -4.53
N GLU A 955 2.67 1.94 -5.45
CA GLU A 955 3.49 0.79 -5.12
C GLU A 955 4.95 0.96 -5.52
N ARG A 956 5.86 0.40 -4.71
CA ARG A 956 7.30 0.33 -4.99
C ARG A 956 7.87 -1.01 -4.54
N LYS A 957 8.82 -1.58 -5.28
CA LYS A 957 9.60 -2.74 -4.82
C LYS A 957 10.49 -2.35 -3.64
N LYS A 958 10.42 -3.11 -2.54
CA LYS A 958 11.32 -2.90 -1.40
C LYS A 958 12.73 -3.40 -1.69
N GLN A 959 13.71 -2.96 -0.92
CA GLN A 959 15.07 -3.53 -0.96
C GLN A 959 15.07 -5.05 -0.71
N SER A 960 14.10 -5.57 0.06
CA SER A 960 13.92 -7.01 0.31
C SER A 960 13.61 -7.80 -0.96
N PHE A 961 12.96 -7.20 -1.97
CA PHE A 961 12.59 -7.86 -3.22
C PHE A 961 13.82 -8.45 -3.93
N GLU A 962 14.86 -7.64 -4.15
CA GLU A 962 16.06 -8.09 -4.88
C GLU A 962 16.92 -9.06 -4.05
N ILE A 963 16.92 -8.93 -2.73
CA ILE A 963 17.59 -9.86 -1.82
C ILE A 963 16.93 -11.24 -1.91
N LEU A 964 15.60 -11.28 -1.86
CA LEU A 964 14.82 -12.50 -1.94
C LEU A 964 14.86 -13.12 -3.33
N ARG A 965 14.83 -12.33 -4.41
CA ARG A 965 15.03 -12.84 -5.77
C ARG A 965 16.31 -13.66 -5.90
N LYS A 966 17.43 -13.15 -5.35
CA LYS A 966 18.72 -13.86 -5.32
C LYS A 966 18.68 -15.10 -4.42
N ALA A 967 18.01 -15.02 -3.28
CA ALA A 967 17.85 -16.16 -2.39
C ALA A 967 17.02 -17.28 -3.05
N TYR A 968 15.97 -16.93 -3.78
CA TYR A 968 15.11 -17.87 -4.52
C TYR A 968 15.88 -18.49 -5.70
N GLU A 969 16.78 -17.74 -6.35
CA GLU A 969 17.69 -18.29 -7.35
C GLU A 969 18.67 -19.33 -6.75
N ALA A 970 19.15 -19.08 -5.52
CA ALA A 970 20.09 -19.96 -4.83
C ALA A 970 19.44 -21.23 -4.27
N TYR A 971 18.24 -21.13 -3.68
CA TYR A 971 17.56 -22.22 -2.98
C TYR A 971 16.32 -22.76 -3.71
N GLY A 972 15.98 -22.23 -4.88
CA GLY A 972 14.81 -22.63 -5.65
C GLY A 972 14.94 -23.96 -6.38
N LYS A 973 16.03 -24.70 -6.22
CA LYS A 973 16.19 -26.06 -6.79
C LYS A 973 16.15 -27.10 -5.66
N PRO A 974 15.55 -28.28 -5.87
CA PRO A 974 15.58 -29.36 -4.88
C PRO A 974 16.98 -29.62 -4.35
N LYS A 975 17.09 -29.93 -3.07
CA LYS A 975 18.36 -30.32 -2.46
C LYS A 975 18.84 -31.61 -3.11
N ALA A 976 20.08 -31.64 -3.60
CA ALA A 976 20.68 -32.87 -4.11
C ALA A 976 20.97 -33.80 -2.92
N ASP A 977 20.59 -35.07 -3.05
CA ASP A 977 20.81 -36.14 -2.06
C ASP A 977 22.28 -36.33 -1.66
#